data_AF-A0A1V5Q7M1-F1
#
_entry.id   AF-A0A1V5Q7M1-F1
#
_cell.length_a   1.000
_cell.length_b   1.000
_cell.length_c   1.000
_cell.angle_alpha   90.00
_cell.angle_beta   90.00
_cell.angle_gamma   90.00
#
_symmetry.space_group_name_H-M   'P 1'
#
loop_
_entity.id
_entity.type
_entity.pdbx_description
1 polymer ?
#
loop_
_entity_poly.entity_id
_entity_poly.type
_entity_poly.pdbx_seq_one_letter_code
_entity_poly.pdbx_strand_id
1 'polypeptide(L)'
;MGNRRFSACLVGSAFAVLCALPAVGGWIESRDDRTIIHVKVFALPDRSRTDTPTRADAAAVREFVRQFPTIFAERYRDRYKSDPERYGDHNWDKVEIELHPFTGITIQNLSMDARPLMAIAGGVSPDVLYVNFRQSDTYIQQGFLHPLDRPEDGYLASMTPEDIAFRVHPKIRPVIERKGPEGQEHVWALPYGGALGKVVIYRKDLFDAAGVAYPRNDWTWDEFLDACRRITDPARGLYGLGMGRGLHESWYWVTFLWSAGGEVLEYDEARDEWRAVFDTPEAAVALDFYTRLCAEPWTDAEGRRRYGYAYKETDKNLKWERGEIGMVFEYVDEKLFATINPDVTGMVPVPRGPDGLRGAELNSRMMGLFSGIEEPAVRDAAWEYMRFFDSEEAVRIKTRVMVEGGLGRFINPRYLELFGYPEMIRFAPRGWKECFDIAIETGRPEPYGRNCQLVYNLMTRPLQIAEDLAIRGALPAQPEARRAALESLLKDAVELTNRKMIGILTPRERLLRRASAFAVLLCIVLAFTLTLKRVVRAFAPPGTSLVESESATRAPRRHTYAWLLLLPALLTILFWKYLPIAQGSVIAFMDYRIMGGSTFVWLDNFGSVLWDAEWWQTVWNSLRYTLLVLALTFLPPVLLAILLQEVPRGKVLFRVIFYLPAVMTGLVVMLLWKSFYDPTETGVLNALVLRIPAGGFLLAGLVLFAIAAQFGRRLIHHHLRPLALLSFAVGSALFYTCYSVARPALHMMHVPLLERLLMTMPEPYRWLQNPDTAMFACVLPMVWAGVGPGCLIYLAALKGVPDELYEAADMDGATFSDKILFIVFPMLKVLLIINFVGVFIGSWLHASGNILAMTGGAANTEVADLHIFYQAFMFLRFGPATAMAWILGLMLIGFTVYQLQILSKIEFRTTEEKK
;
A
#
# COMPACT_ATOMS: atom_id res chain seq x y z
N MET A 1 -16.16 49.21 9.20
CA MET A 1 -16.92 48.79 8.00
C MET A 1 -17.03 47.28 8.03
N GLY A 2 -18.08 46.77 8.68
CA GLY A 2 -18.28 45.35 8.96
C GLY A 2 -19.40 44.73 8.13
N ASN A 3 -19.47 43.39 8.23
CA ASN A 3 -20.59 42.51 7.86
C ASN A 3 -21.01 42.43 6.38
N ARG A 4 -20.29 41.62 5.57
CA ARG A 4 -20.83 40.93 4.36
C ARG A 4 -20.15 39.59 4.00
N ARG A 5 -19.76 38.75 4.98
CA ARG A 5 -19.21 37.40 4.71
C ARG A 5 -20.02 36.23 5.29
N PHE A 6 -21.25 36.44 5.76
CA PHE A 6 -21.99 35.43 6.52
C PHE A 6 -23.17 34.73 5.80
N SER A 7 -23.39 34.95 4.50
CA SER A 7 -24.61 34.43 3.83
C SER A 7 -24.41 33.27 2.85
N ALA A 8 -23.18 32.78 2.65
CA ALA A 8 -22.93 31.61 1.79
C ALA A 8 -22.85 30.27 2.56
N CYS A 9 -22.74 30.28 3.90
CA CYS A 9 -22.63 29.06 4.71
C CYS A 9 -23.97 28.46 5.16
N LEU A 10 -25.08 29.19 5.06
CA LEU A 10 -26.35 28.80 5.70
C LEU A 10 -27.15 27.72 4.95
N VAL A 11 -26.94 27.53 3.64
CA VAL A 11 -27.69 26.53 2.86
C VAL A 11 -26.97 25.17 2.84
N GLY A 12 -25.65 25.14 3.03
CA GLY A 12 -24.88 23.89 3.20
C GLY A 12 -24.97 23.30 4.61
N SER A 13 -25.31 24.11 5.62
CA SER A 13 -25.40 23.67 7.02
C SER A 13 -26.75 23.02 7.35
N ALA A 14 -27.85 23.43 6.73
CA ALA A 14 -29.18 22.87 7.04
C ALA A 14 -29.33 21.37 6.67
N PHE A 15 -28.60 20.87 5.67
CA PHE A 15 -28.61 19.45 5.30
C PHE A 15 -27.48 18.63 5.97
N ALA A 16 -26.38 19.29 6.38
CA ALA A 16 -25.36 18.66 7.22
C ALA A 16 -25.90 18.36 8.63
N VAL A 17 -26.82 19.18 9.14
CA VAL A 17 -27.42 19.04 10.49
C VAL A 17 -28.31 17.79 10.63
N LEU A 18 -28.81 17.21 9.54
CA LEU A 18 -29.71 16.04 9.61
C LEU A 18 -28.99 14.67 9.48
N CYS A 19 -27.69 14.64 9.13
CA CYS A 19 -26.91 13.40 9.00
C CYS A 19 -25.51 13.44 9.63
N ALA A 20 -25.09 14.55 10.26
CA ALA A 20 -23.83 14.63 10.98
C ALA A 20 -24.10 14.86 12.47
N LEU A 21 -24.24 13.77 13.24
CA LEU A 21 -23.63 13.80 14.58
C LEU A 21 -22.16 14.12 14.31
N PRO A 22 -21.61 15.23 14.81
CA PRO A 22 -20.24 15.56 14.50
C PRO A 22 -19.42 14.46 15.20
N ALA A 23 -18.79 13.60 14.41
CA ALA A 23 -17.95 12.52 14.90
C ALA A 23 -16.59 13.11 15.38
N VAL A 24 -16.66 14.17 16.18
CA VAL A 24 -15.54 14.94 16.76
C VAL A 24 -14.76 14.05 17.72
N GLY A 25 -13.50 14.38 18.01
CA GLY A 25 -12.55 13.67 18.88
C GLY A 25 -13.08 13.33 20.29
N GLY A 26 -12.33 13.64 21.34
CA GLY A 26 -12.86 13.56 22.70
C GLY A 26 -13.93 14.64 22.94
N TRP A 27 -14.81 14.41 23.92
CA TRP A 27 -15.88 15.35 24.29
C TRP A 27 -16.14 15.34 25.79
N ILE A 28 -16.90 16.32 26.27
CA ILE A 28 -17.31 16.43 27.68
C ILE A 28 -18.81 16.14 27.77
N GLU A 29 -19.19 15.23 28.65
CA GLU A 29 -20.60 14.92 28.97
C GLU A 29 -20.91 15.32 30.41
N SER A 30 -22.04 15.99 30.63
CA SER A 30 -22.55 16.28 31.99
C SER A 30 -23.69 15.32 32.30
N ARG A 31 -23.49 14.44 33.29
CA ARG A 31 -24.44 13.39 33.68
C ARG A 31 -24.63 13.36 35.19
N ASP A 32 -25.88 13.50 35.65
CA ASP A 32 -26.26 13.35 37.07
C ASP A 32 -25.35 14.13 38.05
N ASP A 33 -25.10 15.41 37.78
CA ASP A 33 -24.21 16.30 38.58
C ASP A 33 -22.73 15.90 38.55
N ARG A 34 -22.31 15.14 37.54
CA ARG A 34 -20.90 14.77 37.28
C ARG A 34 -20.49 15.22 35.88
N THR A 35 -19.20 15.46 35.73
CA THR A 35 -18.58 15.80 34.45
C THR A 35 -17.71 14.63 33.98
N ILE A 36 -18.07 14.01 32.87
CA ILE A 36 -17.36 12.88 32.27
C ILE A 36 -16.55 13.40 31.09
N ILE A 37 -15.24 13.20 31.12
CA ILE A 37 -14.33 13.54 30.02
C ILE A 37 -14.11 12.29 29.18
N HIS A 38 -14.54 12.31 27.93
CA HIS A 38 -14.36 11.22 26.99
C HIS A 38 -13.09 11.45 26.17
N VAL A 39 -12.14 10.51 26.21
CA VAL A 39 -10.87 10.60 25.47
C VAL A 39 -10.73 9.41 24.54
N LYS A 40 -10.47 9.65 23.26
CA LYS A 40 -10.17 8.65 22.24
C LYS A 40 -8.69 8.38 22.17
N VAL A 41 -8.30 7.13 22.41
CA VAL A 41 -6.90 6.70 22.42
C VAL A 41 -6.65 5.76 21.25
N PHE A 42 -5.53 5.95 20.54
CA PHE A 42 -5.16 5.14 19.37
C PHE A 42 -5.24 3.62 19.61
N ALA A 43 -4.70 3.16 20.73
CA ALA A 43 -4.68 1.75 21.11
C ALA A 43 -5.04 1.61 22.59
N LEU A 44 -6.25 1.09 22.85
CA LEU A 44 -6.64 0.60 24.17
C LEU A 44 -6.61 -0.94 24.18
N PRO A 45 -6.35 -1.54 25.35
CA PRO A 45 -6.39 -3.00 25.48
C PRO A 45 -7.80 -3.52 25.20
N ASP A 46 -7.88 -4.52 24.31
CA ASP A 46 -9.15 -5.17 23.96
C ASP A 46 -9.67 -5.98 25.15
N ARG A 47 -10.82 -5.56 25.70
CA ARG A 47 -11.43 -6.20 26.88
C ARG A 47 -11.94 -7.62 26.60
N SER A 48 -12.15 -7.99 25.33
CA SER A 48 -12.58 -9.34 24.94
C SER A 48 -11.44 -10.36 24.98
N ARG A 49 -10.19 -9.89 24.90
CA ARG A 49 -9.01 -10.75 24.95
C ARG A 49 -8.66 -11.10 26.39
N THR A 50 -8.48 -12.39 26.65
CA THR A 50 -8.19 -12.93 27.98
C THR A 50 -6.70 -13.22 28.22
N ASP A 51 -5.83 -12.96 27.24
CA ASP A 51 -4.40 -13.16 27.40
C ASP A 51 -3.80 -12.23 28.48
N THR A 52 -2.80 -12.76 29.19
CA THR A 52 -2.16 -12.08 30.33
C THR A 52 -1.58 -10.69 29.98
N PRO A 53 -0.89 -10.48 28.84
CA PRO A 53 -0.41 -9.14 28.45
C PRO A 53 -1.53 -8.13 28.28
N THR A 54 -2.62 -8.51 27.60
CA THR A 54 -3.77 -7.62 27.41
C THR A 54 -4.44 -7.30 28.74
N ARG A 55 -4.52 -8.27 29.66
CA ARG A 55 -5.02 -8.06 31.03
C ARG A 55 -4.13 -7.12 31.85
N ALA A 56 -2.82 -7.18 31.65
CA ALA A 56 -1.84 -6.32 32.32
C ALA A 56 -2.00 -4.85 31.87
N ASP A 57 -2.07 -4.60 30.56
CA ASP A 57 -2.38 -3.27 30.02
C ASP A 57 -3.76 -2.79 30.50
N ALA A 58 -4.78 -3.65 30.48
CA ALA A 58 -6.12 -3.30 30.96
C ALA A 58 -6.15 -2.99 32.47
N ALA A 59 -5.29 -3.63 33.28
CA ALA A 59 -5.18 -3.33 34.70
C ALA A 59 -4.57 -1.95 34.95
N ALA A 60 -3.50 -1.58 34.22
CA ALA A 60 -2.95 -0.24 34.28
C ALA A 60 -3.98 0.83 33.86
N VAL A 61 -4.74 0.57 32.78
CA VAL A 61 -5.80 1.49 32.34
C VAL A 61 -6.91 1.63 33.38
N ARG A 62 -7.34 0.53 34.02
CA ARG A 62 -8.35 0.61 35.10
C ARG A 62 -7.85 1.42 36.29
N GLU A 63 -6.57 1.28 36.64
CA GLU A 63 -5.99 2.03 37.74
C GLU A 63 -5.92 3.52 37.43
N PHE A 64 -5.52 3.88 36.21
CA PHE A 64 -5.57 5.27 35.75
C PHE A 64 -6.98 5.87 35.88
N VAL A 65 -7.99 5.18 35.35
CA VAL A 65 -9.40 5.65 35.42
C VAL A 65 -9.85 5.82 36.88
N ARG A 66 -9.39 4.94 37.78
CA ARG A 66 -9.69 5.03 39.22
C ARG A 66 -9.04 6.25 39.90
N GLN A 67 -7.81 6.58 39.53
CA GLN A 67 -7.05 7.69 40.14
C GLN A 67 -7.32 9.05 39.50
N PHE A 68 -7.81 9.07 38.25
CA PHE A 68 -8.02 10.30 37.49
C PHE A 68 -8.84 11.39 38.21
N PRO A 69 -9.95 11.09 38.92
CA PRO A 69 -10.70 12.12 39.64
C PRO A 69 -9.85 12.85 40.69
N THR A 70 -8.96 12.13 41.38
CA THR A 70 -8.04 12.70 42.37
C THR A 70 -6.96 13.55 41.69
N ILE A 71 -6.35 13.03 40.62
CA ILE A 71 -5.34 13.77 39.83
C ILE A 71 -5.94 15.08 39.30
N PHE A 72 -7.18 15.02 38.79
CA PHE A 72 -7.88 16.20 38.28
C PHE A 72 -8.17 17.23 39.36
N ALA A 73 -8.66 16.76 40.52
CA ALA A 73 -8.95 17.61 41.67
C ALA A 73 -7.71 18.35 42.20
N GLU A 74 -6.53 17.72 42.17
CA GLU A 74 -5.29 18.29 42.69
C GLU A 74 -4.61 19.25 41.70
N ARG A 75 -4.64 18.93 40.40
CA ARG A 75 -3.83 19.66 39.39
C ARG A 75 -4.61 20.67 38.56
N TYR A 76 -5.90 20.41 38.31
CA TYR A 76 -6.66 21.13 37.28
C TYR A 76 -7.88 21.86 37.82
N ARG A 77 -8.57 21.33 38.85
CA ARG A 77 -9.83 21.89 39.36
C ARG A 77 -9.78 23.40 39.64
N ASP A 78 -8.79 23.87 40.39
CA ASP A 78 -8.75 25.27 40.81
C ASP A 78 -8.50 26.20 39.62
N ARG A 79 -7.68 25.76 38.64
CA ARG A 79 -7.46 26.45 37.36
C ARG A 79 -8.74 26.52 36.54
N TYR A 80 -9.47 25.41 36.44
CA TYR A 80 -10.68 25.31 35.63
C TYR A 80 -11.84 26.13 36.22
N LYS A 81 -11.95 26.20 37.55
CA LYS A 81 -12.91 27.07 38.23
C LYS A 81 -12.60 28.56 38.13
N SER A 82 -11.32 28.92 37.95
CA SER A 82 -10.89 30.32 37.91
C SER A 82 -11.26 31.05 36.61
N ASP A 83 -11.48 30.33 35.52
CA ASP A 83 -11.78 30.88 34.19
C ASP A 83 -12.92 30.12 33.48
N PRO A 84 -14.18 30.34 33.90
CA PRO A 84 -15.33 29.66 33.31
C PRO A 84 -15.56 30.00 31.82
N GLU A 85 -15.09 31.16 31.35
CA GLU A 85 -15.20 31.53 29.93
C GLU A 85 -14.34 30.64 29.04
N ARG A 86 -13.17 30.21 29.54
CA ARG A 86 -12.24 29.35 28.80
C ARG A 86 -12.53 27.86 28.93
N TYR A 87 -12.95 27.40 30.11
CA TYR A 87 -13.11 25.97 30.39
C TYR A 87 -14.56 25.49 30.39
N GLY A 88 -15.53 26.40 30.41
CA GLY A 88 -16.95 26.06 30.47
C GLY A 88 -17.48 25.85 31.89
N ASP A 89 -18.80 25.97 32.02
CA ASP A 89 -19.53 25.87 33.29
C ASP A 89 -19.96 24.42 33.56
N HIS A 90 -19.01 23.59 33.97
CA HIS A 90 -19.21 22.20 34.33
C HIS A 90 -18.93 21.95 35.83
N ASN A 91 -19.42 20.83 36.37
CA ASN A 91 -19.13 20.44 37.75
C ASN A 91 -17.71 19.86 37.88
N TRP A 92 -16.72 20.75 37.95
CA TRP A 92 -15.30 20.40 38.11
C TRP A 92 -14.94 19.78 39.47
N ASP A 93 -15.87 19.69 40.43
CA ASP A 93 -15.65 18.97 41.68
C ASP A 93 -15.86 17.46 41.55
N LYS A 94 -16.64 17.03 40.56
CA LYS A 94 -17.01 15.62 40.34
C LYS A 94 -16.70 15.22 38.90
N VAL A 95 -15.41 15.03 38.64
CA VAL A 95 -14.90 14.68 37.31
C VAL A 95 -14.59 13.18 37.22
N GLU A 96 -15.03 12.56 36.13
CA GLU A 96 -14.73 11.18 35.74
C GLU A 96 -14.14 11.14 34.33
N ILE A 97 -13.52 10.03 33.95
CA ILE A 97 -12.93 9.84 32.63
C ILE A 97 -13.42 8.54 31.99
N GLU A 98 -13.75 8.62 30.71
CA GLU A 98 -14.02 7.45 29.87
C GLU A 98 -13.04 7.40 28.69
N LEU A 99 -12.34 6.28 28.58
CA LEU A 99 -11.40 6.04 27.48
C LEU A 99 -12.06 5.20 26.40
N HIS A 100 -12.05 5.72 25.18
CA HIS A 100 -12.66 5.10 24.01
C HIS A 100 -11.58 4.60 23.04
N PRO A 101 -11.68 3.34 22.55
CA PRO A 101 -10.73 2.85 21.56
C PRO A 101 -10.98 3.58 20.25
N PHE A 102 -9.91 4.07 19.63
CA PHE A 102 -9.99 4.56 18.27
C PHE A 102 -10.45 3.46 17.32
N THR A 103 -11.42 3.76 16.46
CA THR A 103 -11.89 2.90 15.37
C THR A 103 -11.53 3.54 14.03
N GLY A 104 -10.74 2.87 13.21
CA GLY A 104 -10.32 3.39 11.90
C GLY A 104 -10.13 2.27 10.89
N ILE A 105 -10.16 2.61 9.60
CA ILE A 105 -10.04 1.65 8.50
C ILE A 105 -8.62 1.07 8.47
N THR A 106 -8.49 -0.24 8.59
CA THR A 106 -7.22 -0.97 8.42
C THR A 106 -7.17 -1.58 7.02
N ILE A 107 -6.13 -1.26 6.27
CA ILE A 107 -5.86 -1.83 4.94
C ILE A 107 -4.70 -2.82 5.07
N GLN A 108 -4.86 -4.02 4.53
CA GLN A 108 -3.80 -5.04 4.54
C GLN A 108 -2.58 -4.57 3.73
N ASN A 109 -1.38 -4.90 4.19
CA ASN A 109 -0.08 -4.55 3.59
C ASN A 109 0.31 -3.05 3.61
N LEU A 110 -0.43 -2.19 4.32
CA LEU A 110 0.01 -0.82 4.61
C LEU A 110 0.66 -0.71 5.98
N SER A 111 1.48 0.32 6.18
CA SER A 111 2.11 0.60 7.46
C SER A 111 1.06 0.93 8.54
N MET A 112 1.40 0.68 9.81
CA MET A 112 0.53 0.97 10.95
C MET A 112 0.11 2.45 11.02
N ASP A 113 0.93 3.35 10.48
CA ASP A 113 0.67 4.78 10.48
C ASP A 113 -0.37 5.23 9.43
N ALA A 114 -0.72 4.37 8.47
CA ALA A 114 -1.76 4.69 7.47
C ALA A 114 -3.11 4.98 8.13
N ARG A 115 -3.45 4.19 9.15
CA ARG A 115 -4.73 4.25 9.85
C ARG A 115 -4.96 5.60 10.56
N PRO A 116 -4.06 6.10 11.42
CA PRO A 116 -4.24 7.40 12.06
C PRO A 116 -4.20 8.56 11.06
N LEU A 117 -3.36 8.49 10.03
CA LEU A 117 -3.30 9.54 8.99
C LEU A 117 -4.59 9.66 8.19
N MET A 118 -5.18 8.54 7.77
CA MET A 118 -6.48 8.53 7.10
C MET A 118 -7.60 9.05 8.02
N ALA A 119 -7.54 8.75 9.32
CA ALA A 119 -8.53 9.24 10.28
C ALA A 119 -8.42 10.75 10.53
N ILE A 120 -7.21 11.30 10.61
CA ILE A 120 -6.97 12.75 10.67
C ILE A 120 -7.54 13.41 9.41
N ALA A 121 -7.23 12.86 8.22
CA ALA A 121 -7.78 13.37 6.97
C ALA A 121 -9.32 13.28 6.89
N GLY A 122 -9.91 12.26 7.52
CA GLY A 122 -11.36 12.05 7.62
C GLY A 122 -12.04 12.82 8.77
N GLY A 123 -11.30 13.59 9.57
CA GLY A 123 -11.86 14.35 10.71
C GLY A 123 -12.29 13.50 11.91
N VAL A 124 -11.80 12.26 12.03
CA VAL A 124 -12.14 11.29 13.10
C VAL A 124 -10.89 10.84 13.85
N SER A 125 -9.93 11.76 14.06
CA SER A 125 -8.66 11.44 14.71
C SER A 125 -8.83 11.00 16.16
N PRO A 126 -7.91 10.17 16.69
CA PRO A 126 -7.79 9.99 18.13
C PRO A 126 -7.15 11.23 18.78
N ASP A 127 -7.41 11.44 20.07
CA ASP A 127 -6.80 12.50 20.88
C ASP A 127 -5.35 12.15 21.26
N VAL A 128 -5.11 10.87 21.56
CA VAL A 128 -3.76 10.30 21.75
C VAL A 128 -3.37 9.52 20.50
N LEU A 129 -2.38 10.03 19.77
CA LEU A 129 -1.85 9.47 18.53
C LEU A 129 -0.72 8.48 18.79
N TYR A 130 -0.63 7.43 17.97
CA TYR A 130 0.61 6.68 17.81
C TYR A 130 1.51 7.38 16.80
N VAL A 131 2.77 7.56 17.17
CA VAL A 131 3.76 8.23 16.33
C VAL A 131 4.97 7.30 16.14
N ASN A 132 5.23 6.89 14.90
CA ASN A 132 6.44 6.16 14.53
C ASN A 132 7.62 7.13 14.30
N PHE A 133 8.85 6.71 14.63
CA PHE A 133 10.09 7.50 14.48
C PHE A 133 10.22 8.12 13.08
N ARG A 134 10.07 7.32 12.04
CA ARG A 134 10.27 7.74 10.65
C ARG A 134 9.19 8.69 10.14
N GLN A 135 7.94 8.52 10.58
CA GLN A 135 6.83 9.39 10.16
C GLN A 135 6.67 10.64 11.03
N SER A 136 7.25 10.64 12.22
CA SER A 136 7.04 11.67 13.23
C SER A 136 7.31 13.11 12.75
N ASP A 137 8.26 13.32 11.84
CA ASP A 137 8.50 14.67 11.29
C ASP A 137 7.31 15.14 10.44
N THR A 138 6.72 14.23 9.67
CA THR A 138 5.51 14.55 8.88
C THR A 138 4.38 15.00 9.81
N TYR A 139 4.21 14.36 10.97
CA TYR A 139 3.22 14.77 11.96
C TYR A 139 3.51 16.17 12.53
N ILE A 140 4.78 16.47 12.83
CA ILE A 140 5.21 17.79 13.31
C ILE A 140 5.00 18.88 12.26
N GLN A 141 5.47 18.65 11.03
CA GLN A 141 5.43 19.63 9.93
C GLN A 141 4.00 19.90 9.42
N GLN A 142 3.12 18.89 9.47
CA GLN A 142 1.69 19.02 9.20
C GLN A 142 0.92 19.62 10.39
N GLY A 143 1.58 19.87 11.52
CA GLY A 143 0.99 20.47 12.69
C GLY A 143 -0.03 19.58 13.39
N PHE A 144 0.11 18.25 13.32
CA PHE A 144 -0.78 17.29 13.98
C PHE A 144 -0.45 17.07 15.47
N LEU A 145 0.76 17.38 15.90
CA LEU A 145 1.20 17.18 17.27
C LEU A 145 1.17 18.48 18.04
N HIS A 146 0.67 18.42 19.26
CA HIS A 146 0.79 19.49 20.25
C HIS A 146 2.14 19.38 20.96
N PRO A 147 2.93 20.46 21.08
CA PRO A 147 4.19 20.43 21.83
C PRO A 147 3.96 20.18 23.32
N LEU A 148 4.72 19.27 23.93
CA LEU A 148 4.56 18.82 25.32
C LEU A 148 5.32 19.69 26.33
N ASP A 149 6.15 20.61 25.86
CA ASP A 149 7.04 21.48 26.64
C ASP A 149 6.58 22.94 26.70
N ARG A 150 5.36 23.25 26.23
CA ARG A 150 4.82 24.61 26.31
C ARG A 150 4.71 25.07 27.77
N PRO A 151 5.29 26.24 28.13
CA PRO A 151 5.24 26.74 29.50
C PRO A 151 3.82 26.93 30.04
N GLU A 152 2.86 27.28 29.17
CA GLU A 152 1.46 27.52 29.52
C GLU A 152 0.72 26.26 29.97
N ASP A 153 1.08 25.10 29.41
CA ASP A 153 0.41 23.83 29.70
C ASP A 153 1.03 23.15 30.94
N GLY A 154 2.33 23.35 31.19
CA GLY A 154 3.05 22.82 32.35
C GLY A 154 3.28 21.30 32.32
N TYR A 155 3.03 20.64 31.19
CA TYR A 155 3.07 19.19 31.02
C TYR A 155 4.43 18.57 31.36
N LEU A 156 5.46 18.75 30.54
CA LEU A 156 6.79 18.17 30.84
C LEU A 156 7.42 18.73 32.12
N ALA A 157 7.15 20.00 32.46
CA ALA A 157 7.61 20.60 33.72
C ALA A 157 7.05 19.89 34.97
N SER A 158 5.94 19.17 34.84
CA SER A 158 5.32 18.40 35.92
C SER A 158 5.94 17.01 36.15
N MET A 159 6.91 16.59 35.32
CA MET A 159 7.62 15.32 35.44
C MET A 159 8.98 15.52 36.10
N THR A 160 9.39 14.58 36.96
CA THR A 160 10.74 14.62 37.55
C THR A 160 11.80 14.18 36.53
N PRO A 161 13.07 14.59 36.70
CA PRO A 161 14.16 14.08 35.87
C PRO A 161 14.27 12.55 35.90
N GLU A 162 13.98 11.93 37.04
CA GLU A 162 13.95 10.48 37.23
C GLU A 162 12.82 9.83 36.41
N ASP A 163 11.62 10.42 36.40
CA ASP A 163 10.49 9.95 35.60
C ASP A 163 10.82 9.96 34.09
N ILE A 164 11.51 11.00 33.64
CA ILE A 164 11.94 11.15 32.24
C ILE A 164 13.02 10.11 31.92
N ALA A 165 14.04 9.96 32.77
CA ALA A 165 15.13 9.01 32.58
C ALA A 165 14.65 7.54 32.59
N PHE A 166 13.58 7.24 33.35
CA PHE A 166 12.97 5.91 33.38
C PHE A 166 12.40 5.50 32.02
N ARG A 167 11.84 6.47 31.26
CA ARG A 167 11.12 6.23 29.99
C ARG A 167 11.95 6.50 28.75
N VAL A 168 12.70 7.59 28.75
CA VAL A 168 13.38 8.11 27.56
C VAL A 168 14.82 7.66 27.57
N HIS A 169 15.13 6.66 26.73
CA HIS A 169 16.51 6.25 26.53
C HIS A 169 17.32 7.40 25.87
N PRO A 170 18.59 7.65 26.26
CA PRO A 170 19.40 8.75 25.70
C PRO A 170 19.50 8.75 24.17
N LYS A 171 19.61 7.56 23.55
CA LYS A 171 19.62 7.42 22.09
C LYS A 171 18.29 7.77 21.40
N ILE A 172 17.18 7.77 22.12
CA ILE A 172 15.83 8.07 21.58
C ILE A 172 15.48 9.55 21.77
N ARG A 173 16.10 10.23 22.74
CA ARG A 173 15.86 11.65 23.04
C ARG A 173 15.92 12.57 21.79
N PRO A 174 16.91 12.45 20.87
CA PRO A 174 16.95 13.26 19.65
C PRO A 174 15.79 13.04 18.67
N VAL A 175 15.03 11.95 18.82
CA VAL A 175 13.86 11.63 17.98
C VAL A 175 12.63 12.41 18.42
N ILE A 176 12.50 12.65 19.74
CA ILE A 176 11.33 13.34 20.33
C ILE A 176 11.53 14.85 20.46
N GLU A 177 12.78 15.31 20.61
CA GLU A 177 13.18 16.72 20.69
C GLU A 177 13.55 17.24 19.31
N ARG A 178 12.69 18.07 18.69
CA ARG A 178 12.87 18.56 17.31
C ARG A 178 12.30 19.93 17.05
N LYS A 179 12.80 20.57 15.99
CA LYS A 179 12.26 21.82 15.45
C LYS A 179 10.87 21.63 14.83
N GLY A 180 9.93 22.47 15.25
CA GLY A 180 8.59 22.58 14.67
C GLY A 180 8.56 23.35 13.35
N PRO A 181 7.36 23.54 12.77
CA PRO A 181 7.15 24.35 11.56
C PRO A 181 7.63 25.80 11.70
N GLU A 182 7.66 26.31 12.93
CA GLU A 182 8.09 27.68 13.28
C GLU A 182 9.59 27.78 13.60
N GLY A 183 10.33 26.67 13.48
CA GLY A 183 11.77 26.61 13.75
C GLY A 183 12.17 26.49 15.22
N GLN A 184 11.21 26.58 16.16
CA GLN A 184 11.44 26.37 17.59
C GLN A 184 11.56 24.89 17.92
N GLU A 185 12.52 24.53 18.77
CA GLU A 185 12.71 23.17 19.25
C GLU A 185 11.76 22.86 20.39
N HIS A 186 11.07 21.73 20.29
CA HIS A 186 10.06 21.27 21.22
C HIS A 186 10.10 19.76 21.40
N VAL A 187 9.46 19.27 22.46
CA VAL A 187 9.26 17.83 22.68
C VAL A 187 7.87 17.45 22.17
N TRP A 188 7.81 16.59 21.14
CA TRP A 188 6.56 16.35 20.41
C TRP A 188 5.82 15.06 20.78
N ALA A 189 6.51 14.12 21.42
CA ALA A 189 5.95 12.82 21.75
C ALA A 189 6.61 12.22 22.99
N LEU A 190 5.90 11.32 23.68
CA LEU A 190 6.41 10.59 24.83
C LEU A 190 6.55 9.09 24.48
N PRO A 191 7.76 8.50 24.60
CA PRO A 191 7.96 7.07 24.43
C PRO A 191 7.18 6.24 25.45
N TYR A 192 6.77 5.03 25.07
CA TYR A 192 6.19 4.02 25.95
C TYR A 192 6.62 2.60 25.59
N GLY A 193 6.64 1.70 26.59
CA GLY A 193 7.12 0.33 26.42
C GLY A 193 8.64 0.23 26.27
N GLY A 194 9.37 1.29 26.63
CA GLY A 194 10.84 1.33 26.60
C GLY A 194 11.46 1.34 25.21
N ALA A 195 12.78 1.13 25.18
CA ALA A 195 13.56 1.02 23.96
C ALA A 195 13.48 -0.41 23.40
N LEU A 196 13.21 -0.51 22.10
CA LEU A 196 12.97 -1.77 21.39
C LEU A 196 14.18 -2.09 20.51
N GLY A 197 15.02 -3.01 20.97
CA GLY A 197 16.16 -3.50 20.20
C GLY A 197 15.76 -4.62 19.23
N LYS A 198 16.22 -4.55 17.98
CA LYS A 198 16.05 -5.62 16.99
C LYS A 198 16.99 -6.79 17.28
N VAL A 199 16.47 -8.01 17.28
CA VAL A 199 17.19 -9.28 17.51
C VAL A 199 16.82 -10.32 16.47
N VAL A 200 17.52 -11.46 16.50
CA VAL A 200 17.13 -12.66 15.75
C VAL A 200 16.51 -13.67 16.70
N ILE A 201 15.31 -14.11 16.38
CA ILE A 201 14.66 -15.26 17.02
C ILE A 201 14.89 -16.47 16.13
N TYR A 202 15.26 -17.60 16.74
CA TYR A 202 15.52 -18.85 16.03
C TYR A 202 14.76 -20.02 16.64
N ARG A 203 14.46 -21.03 15.83
CA ARG A 203 13.80 -22.28 16.26
C ARG A 203 14.81 -23.38 16.56
N LYS A 204 14.92 -23.79 17.83
CA LYS A 204 15.84 -24.82 18.32
C LYS A 204 15.62 -26.17 17.65
N ASP A 205 14.36 -26.56 17.46
CA ASP A 205 14.00 -27.83 16.84
C ASP A 205 14.45 -27.93 15.37
N LEU A 206 14.42 -26.81 14.62
CA LEU A 206 14.93 -26.76 13.26
C LEU A 206 16.47 -26.76 13.23
N PHE A 207 17.11 -26.10 14.19
CA PHE A 207 18.57 -26.16 14.35
C PHE A 207 19.04 -27.58 14.69
N ASP A 208 18.35 -28.27 15.60
CA ASP A 208 18.62 -29.65 15.98
C ASP A 208 18.42 -30.60 14.79
N ALA A 209 17.31 -30.44 14.05
CA ALA A 209 17.02 -31.23 12.87
C ALA A 209 18.07 -31.06 11.75
N ALA A 210 18.63 -29.85 11.60
CA ALA A 210 19.69 -29.54 10.64
C ALA A 210 21.11 -29.87 11.17
N GLY A 211 21.25 -30.27 12.44
CA GLY A 211 22.54 -30.51 13.10
C GLY A 211 23.40 -29.24 13.21
N VAL A 212 22.78 -28.07 13.28
CA VAL A 212 23.44 -26.75 13.38
C VAL A 212 23.56 -26.37 14.85
N ALA A 213 24.75 -25.96 15.29
CA ALA A 213 24.93 -25.48 16.66
C ALA A 213 24.10 -24.20 16.89
N TYR A 214 23.55 -24.05 18.10
CA TYR A 214 22.79 -22.86 18.42
C TYR A 214 23.68 -21.61 18.36
N PRO A 215 23.13 -20.49 17.88
CA PRO A 215 23.87 -19.25 17.73
C PRO A 215 24.26 -18.67 19.10
N ARG A 216 25.47 -18.13 19.18
CA ARG A 216 26.04 -17.48 20.37
C ARG A 216 26.01 -15.96 20.23
N ASN A 217 26.18 -15.20 21.30
CA ASN A 217 26.17 -13.73 21.26
C ASN A 217 27.31 -13.10 20.43
N ASP A 218 28.33 -13.86 20.00
CA ASP A 218 29.49 -13.42 19.22
C ASP A 218 29.46 -13.88 17.75
N TRP A 219 28.41 -14.58 17.34
CA TRP A 219 28.24 -15.10 15.99
C TRP A 219 28.32 -14.07 14.86
N THR A 220 28.78 -14.53 13.70
CA THR A 220 29.13 -13.72 12.53
C THR A 220 28.15 -13.90 11.38
N TRP A 221 28.25 -13.04 10.37
CA TRP A 221 27.49 -13.16 9.12
C TRP A 221 27.70 -14.50 8.41
N ASP A 222 28.91 -15.06 8.44
CA ASP A 222 29.20 -16.35 7.81
C ASP A 222 28.51 -17.51 8.54
N GLU A 223 28.54 -17.51 9.87
CA GLU A 223 27.80 -18.50 10.68
C GLU A 223 26.29 -18.36 10.48
N PHE A 224 25.78 -17.13 10.38
CA PHE A 224 24.36 -16.86 10.11
C PHE A 224 23.93 -17.37 8.72
N LEU A 225 24.76 -17.15 7.69
CA LEU A 225 24.50 -17.63 6.34
C LEU A 225 24.61 -19.16 6.26
N ASP A 226 25.56 -19.78 6.96
CA ASP A 226 25.67 -21.25 7.04
C ASP A 226 24.45 -21.87 7.72
N ALA A 227 23.97 -21.28 8.82
CA ALA A 227 22.74 -21.72 9.47
C ALA A 227 21.54 -21.61 8.51
N CYS A 228 21.41 -20.50 7.78
CA CYS A 228 20.36 -20.34 6.77
C CYS A 228 20.44 -21.43 5.69
N ARG A 229 21.66 -21.71 5.17
CA ARG A 229 21.91 -22.73 4.14
C ARG A 229 21.51 -24.13 4.60
N ARG A 230 21.90 -24.51 5.81
CA ARG A 230 21.70 -25.87 6.34
C ARG A 230 20.27 -26.15 6.77
N ILE A 231 19.52 -25.14 7.21
CA ILE A 231 18.11 -25.27 7.61
C ILE A 231 17.17 -25.27 6.40
N THR A 232 17.55 -24.60 5.32
CA THR A 232 16.68 -24.43 4.15
C THR A 232 16.49 -25.76 3.42
N ASP A 233 15.27 -26.27 3.43
CA ASP A 233 14.81 -27.44 2.68
C ASP A 233 13.43 -27.13 2.05
N PRO A 234 13.43 -26.55 0.83
CA PRO A 234 12.19 -26.17 0.16
C PRO A 234 11.30 -27.36 -0.19
N ALA A 235 11.84 -28.59 -0.30
CA ALA A 235 11.05 -29.79 -0.57
C ALA A 235 10.11 -30.11 0.60
N ARG A 236 10.55 -29.82 1.83
CA ARG A 236 9.75 -29.90 3.05
C ARG A 236 9.06 -28.59 3.42
N GLY A 237 9.22 -27.55 2.58
CA GLY A 237 8.69 -26.21 2.83
C GLY A 237 9.44 -25.41 3.90
N LEU A 238 10.64 -25.85 4.30
CA LEU A 238 11.47 -25.24 5.34
C LEU A 238 12.41 -24.18 4.76
N TYR A 239 12.51 -23.03 5.44
CA TYR A 239 13.37 -21.92 5.05
C TYR A 239 14.21 -21.43 6.23
N GLY A 240 15.46 -21.06 5.95
CA GLY A 240 16.39 -20.58 6.98
C GLY A 240 15.96 -19.26 7.62
N LEU A 241 15.40 -18.34 6.82
CA LEU A 241 15.09 -16.98 7.27
C LEU A 241 13.73 -16.50 6.74
N GLY A 242 12.94 -15.84 7.58
CA GLY A 242 11.72 -15.14 7.17
C GLY A 242 11.96 -13.64 6.99
N MET A 243 11.65 -13.10 5.82
CA MET A 243 11.71 -11.66 5.52
C MET A 243 10.42 -11.17 4.86
N GLY A 244 10.24 -9.85 4.78
CA GLY A 244 9.11 -9.21 4.12
C GLY A 244 9.43 -8.84 2.68
N ARG A 245 8.39 -8.57 1.88
CA ARG A 245 8.49 -8.08 0.50
C ARG A 245 7.68 -6.79 0.32
N GLY A 246 8.11 -5.92 -0.61
CA GLY A 246 7.34 -4.73 -1.00
C GLY A 246 8.10 -3.42 -0.80
N LEU A 247 7.44 -2.40 -0.24
CA LEU A 247 7.99 -1.05 -0.09
C LEU A 247 9.06 -0.91 1.01
N HIS A 248 9.20 -1.87 1.92
CA HIS A 248 10.02 -1.74 3.13
C HIS A 248 11.01 -2.91 3.31
N GLU A 249 11.49 -3.54 2.24
CA GLU A 249 12.48 -4.64 2.34
C GLU A 249 13.80 -4.17 2.96
N SER A 250 14.14 -2.90 2.76
CA SER A 250 15.32 -2.29 3.36
C SER A 250 15.30 -2.23 4.89
N TRP A 251 14.15 -2.47 5.53
CA TRP A 251 14.04 -2.67 6.99
C TRP A 251 14.88 -3.85 7.50
N TYR A 252 15.03 -4.88 6.67
CA TYR A 252 15.91 -6.02 6.97
C TYR A 252 17.37 -5.66 6.64
N TRP A 253 17.60 -5.01 5.50
CA TRP A 253 18.93 -4.65 5.03
C TRP A 253 19.68 -3.67 5.93
N VAL A 254 18.99 -2.72 6.58
CA VAL A 254 19.62 -1.68 7.41
C VAL A 254 20.46 -2.26 8.55
N THR A 255 20.05 -3.41 9.10
CA THR A 255 20.80 -4.15 10.12
C THR A 255 22.16 -4.58 9.59
N PHE A 256 22.22 -5.04 8.34
CA PHE A 256 23.47 -5.43 7.70
C PHE A 256 24.31 -4.21 7.33
N LEU A 257 23.69 -3.11 6.88
CA LEU A 257 24.38 -1.86 6.60
C LEU A 257 25.13 -1.34 7.85
N TRP A 258 24.44 -1.20 8.98
CA TRP A 258 25.07 -0.73 10.22
C TRP A 258 26.06 -1.72 10.81
N SER A 259 25.82 -3.02 10.67
CA SER A 259 26.78 -4.05 11.11
C SER A 259 28.04 -4.10 10.23
N ALA A 260 27.97 -3.62 8.99
CA ALA A 260 29.15 -3.40 8.14
C ALA A 260 29.85 -2.06 8.41
N GLY A 261 29.28 -1.18 9.24
CA GLY A 261 29.84 0.14 9.55
C GLY A 261 29.36 1.29 8.65
N GLY A 262 28.45 1.03 7.71
CA GLY A 262 27.81 2.07 6.91
C GLY A 262 26.73 2.83 7.69
N GLU A 263 26.21 3.91 7.11
CA GLU A 263 25.12 4.72 7.68
C GLU A 263 24.05 5.01 6.61
N VAL A 264 22.81 5.22 7.04
CA VAL A 264 21.69 5.55 6.15
C VAL A 264 21.66 7.04 5.84
N LEU A 265 21.65 7.85 6.88
CA LEU A 265 21.52 9.31 6.80
C LEU A 265 22.54 10.00 7.70
N GLU A 266 23.01 11.15 7.26
CA GLU A 266 23.80 12.10 8.03
C GLU A 266 23.05 13.42 8.11
N TYR A 267 23.13 14.08 9.27
CA TYR A 267 22.50 15.37 9.50
C TYR A 267 23.53 16.49 9.37
N ASP A 268 23.28 17.43 8.45
CA ASP A 268 24.10 18.64 8.26
C ASP A 268 23.52 19.78 9.12
N GLU A 269 24.13 20.02 10.28
CA GLU A 269 23.70 21.08 11.21
C GLU A 269 23.75 22.49 10.60
N ALA A 270 24.66 22.74 9.66
CA ALA A 270 24.81 24.07 9.06
C ALA A 270 23.66 24.40 8.10
N ARG A 271 23.05 23.38 7.49
CA ARG A 271 21.93 23.51 6.55
C ARG A 271 20.58 23.11 7.12
N ASP A 272 20.55 22.50 8.31
CA ASP A 272 19.33 21.93 8.92
C ASP A 272 18.71 20.85 8.01
N GLU A 273 19.57 20.03 7.38
CA GLU A 273 19.19 19.09 6.32
C GLU A 273 19.71 17.67 6.59
N TRP A 274 18.86 16.68 6.31
CA TRP A 274 19.24 15.27 6.29
C TRP A 274 19.68 14.85 4.90
N ARG A 275 20.84 14.20 4.80
CA ARG A 275 21.41 13.68 3.57
C ARG A 275 21.58 12.17 3.65
N ALA A 276 21.15 11.47 2.61
CA ALA A 276 21.44 10.05 2.43
C ALA A 276 22.91 9.79 2.09
N VAL A 277 23.49 8.80 2.76
CA VAL A 277 24.92 8.42 2.69
C VAL A 277 25.13 6.91 2.59
N PHE A 278 24.11 6.14 2.18
CA PHE A 278 24.19 4.68 2.03
C PHE A 278 24.88 4.20 0.73
N ASP A 279 25.74 5.02 0.13
CA ASP A 279 26.56 4.72 -1.05
C ASP A 279 28.02 4.40 -0.70
N THR A 280 28.28 4.04 0.57
CA THR A 280 29.64 3.71 1.02
C THR A 280 30.09 2.31 0.57
N PRO A 281 31.40 2.04 0.56
CA PRO A 281 31.92 0.70 0.26
C PRO A 281 31.37 -0.38 1.22
N GLU A 282 31.07 -0.04 2.47
CA GLU A 282 30.47 -0.92 3.48
C GLU A 282 29.02 -1.27 3.10
N ALA A 283 28.28 -0.29 2.56
CA ALA A 283 26.92 -0.51 2.07
C ALA A 283 26.88 -1.52 0.91
N ALA A 284 27.88 -1.49 0.02
CA ALA A 284 28.00 -2.49 -1.05
C ALA A 284 28.28 -3.90 -0.51
N VAL A 285 29.08 -4.03 0.55
CA VAL A 285 29.31 -5.32 1.23
C VAL A 285 28.03 -5.84 1.86
N ALA A 286 27.27 -4.97 2.55
CA ALA A 286 25.97 -5.33 3.11
C ALA A 286 24.95 -5.73 2.04
N LEU A 287 24.92 -5.00 0.91
CA LEU A 287 24.05 -5.30 -0.23
C LEU A 287 24.41 -6.65 -0.87
N ASP A 288 25.69 -6.96 -1.02
CA ASP A 288 26.12 -8.24 -1.55
C ASP A 288 25.69 -9.40 -0.63
N PHE A 289 25.91 -9.26 0.67
CA PHE A 289 25.50 -10.25 1.66
C PHE A 289 23.97 -10.48 1.64
N TYR A 290 23.19 -9.41 1.64
CA TYR A 290 21.73 -9.49 1.53
C TYR A 290 21.29 -10.16 0.23
N THR A 291 21.95 -9.83 -0.90
CA THR A 291 21.67 -10.45 -2.20
C THR A 291 21.98 -11.95 -2.18
N ARG A 292 23.06 -12.38 -1.50
CA ARG A 292 23.38 -13.81 -1.34
C ARG A 292 22.33 -14.53 -0.50
N LEU A 293 21.86 -13.93 0.60
CA LEU A 293 20.77 -14.50 1.41
C LEU A 293 19.48 -14.70 0.59
N CYS A 294 19.14 -13.77 -0.30
CA CYS A 294 17.88 -13.80 -1.06
C CYS A 294 17.96 -14.52 -2.40
N ALA A 295 19.12 -14.56 -3.05
CA ALA A 295 19.23 -14.90 -4.46
C ALA A 295 20.47 -15.74 -4.83
N GLU A 296 21.26 -16.23 -3.87
CA GLU A 296 22.38 -17.12 -4.18
C GLU A 296 21.88 -18.42 -4.86
N PRO A 297 22.39 -18.78 -6.05
CA PRO A 297 21.98 -20.02 -6.72
C PRO A 297 22.60 -21.24 -6.05
N TRP A 298 21.80 -22.27 -5.80
CA TRP A 298 22.24 -23.56 -5.28
C TRP A 298 21.37 -24.70 -5.85
N THR A 299 21.77 -25.95 -5.62
CA THR A 299 21.04 -27.14 -6.09
C THR A 299 20.58 -27.95 -4.89
N ASP A 300 19.29 -28.29 -4.83
CA ASP A 300 18.72 -29.10 -3.74
C ASP A 300 19.07 -30.59 -3.85
N ALA A 301 18.69 -31.36 -2.81
CA ALA A 301 18.96 -32.79 -2.74
C ALA A 301 18.31 -33.59 -3.89
N GLU A 302 17.23 -33.05 -4.47
CA GLU A 302 16.55 -33.63 -5.64
C GLU A 302 17.13 -33.14 -6.98
N GLY A 303 18.23 -32.39 -6.98
CA GLY A 303 18.90 -31.91 -8.19
C GLY A 303 18.24 -30.67 -8.83
N ARG A 304 17.31 -30.01 -8.14
CA ARG A 304 16.61 -28.82 -8.65
C ARG A 304 17.35 -27.56 -8.27
N ARG A 305 17.36 -26.59 -9.18
CA ARG A 305 17.98 -25.28 -8.95
C ARG A 305 17.09 -24.44 -8.02
N ARG A 306 17.70 -23.86 -6.99
CA ARG A 306 17.07 -23.00 -5.98
C ARG A 306 17.84 -21.69 -5.88
N TYR A 307 17.19 -20.67 -5.31
CA TYR A 307 17.78 -19.35 -5.11
C TYR A 307 17.45 -18.82 -3.73
N GLY A 308 18.49 -18.42 -3.00
CA GLY A 308 18.39 -17.87 -1.66
C GLY A 308 17.92 -18.88 -0.61
N TYR A 309 17.90 -18.38 0.62
CA TYR A 309 17.53 -19.11 1.83
C TYR A 309 16.42 -18.41 2.62
N ALA A 310 15.99 -17.25 2.13
CA ALA A 310 14.98 -16.42 2.76
C ALA A 310 13.60 -16.57 2.09
N TYR A 311 12.56 -16.72 2.91
CA TYR A 311 11.16 -16.71 2.50
C TYR A 311 10.57 -15.31 2.64
N LYS A 312 10.08 -14.73 1.54
CA LYS A 312 9.63 -13.32 1.45
C LYS A 312 8.13 -13.14 1.18
N GLU A 313 7.32 -14.20 1.22
CA GLU A 313 5.90 -14.10 0.89
C GLU A 313 5.04 -13.57 2.05
N THR A 314 3.80 -13.16 1.74
CA THR A 314 2.93 -12.49 2.71
C THR A 314 2.40 -13.40 3.83
N ASP A 315 2.47 -14.71 3.66
CA ASP A 315 2.13 -15.71 4.67
C ASP A 315 3.34 -16.13 5.54
N LYS A 316 4.46 -15.39 5.49
CA LYS A 316 5.63 -15.60 6.35
C LYS A 316 5.25 -15.87 7.82
N ASN A 317 4.35 -15.07 8.38
CA ASN A 317 3.94 -15.21 9.78
C ASN A 317 3.24 -16.56 10.03
N LEU A 318 2.41 -17.02 9.10
CA LEU A 318 1.76 -18.33 9.18
C LEU A 318 2.77 -19.47 9.09
N LYS A 319 3.77 -19.36 8.21
CA LYS A 319 4.87 -20.34 8.13
C LYS A 319 5.73 -20.37 9.39
N TRP A 320 6.01 -19.22 9.99
CA TRP A 320 6.71 -19.13 11.27
C TRP A 320 5.93 -19.86 12.38
N GLU A 321 4.61 -19.61 12.49
CA GLU A 321 3.72 -20.30 13.44
C GLU A 321 3.67 -21.81 13.22
N ARG A 322 3.70 -22.27 11.95
CA ARG A 322 3.76 -23.69 11.58
C ARG A 322 5.12 -24.35 11.82
N GLY A 323 6.17 -23.57 12.10
CA GLY A 323 7.53 -24.10 12.26
C GLY A 323 8.24 -24.42 10.96
N GLU A 324 7.92 -23.67 9.91
CA GLU A 324 8.52 -23.83 8.58
C GLU A 324 9.64 -22.81 8.32
N ILE A 325 9.93 -21.93 9.29
CA ILE A 325 10.98 -20.90 9.20
C ILE A 325 11.93 -21.03 10.40
N GLY A 326 13.24 -21.09 10.10
CA GLY A 326 14.32 -21.23 11.08
C GLY A 326 14.57 -20.00 11.93
N MET A 327 14.61 -18.82 11.30
CA MET A 327 14.96 -17.55 11.94
C MET A 327 14.09 -16.38 11.45
N VAL A 328 13.85 -15.41 12.32
CA VAL A 328 13.15 -14.14 12.00
C VAL A 328 13.79 -12.97 12.74
N PHE A 329 13.72 -11.77 12.15
CA PHE A 329 14.07 -10.52 12.82
C PHE A 329 12.85 -9.94 13.53
N GLU A 330 12.98 -9.63 14.82
CA GLU A 330 11.89 -9.07 15.63
C GLU A 330 12.44 -8.05 16.63
N TYR A 331 11.57 -7.17 17.14
CA TYR A 331 11.92 -6.31 18.27
C TYR A 331 11.65 -7.01 19.59
N VAL A 332 12.53 -6.82 20.57
CA VAL A 332 12.33 -7.38 21.90
C VAL A 332 11.37 -6.52 22.71
N ASP A 333 10.22 -7.11 23.08
CA ASP A 333 9.26 -6.54 24.03
C ASP A 333 8.48 -7.63 24.78
N GLU A 334 7.66 -7.25 25.76
CA GLU A 334 6.86 -8.19 26.56
C GLU A 334 5.80 -8.94 25.73
N LYS A 335 5.32 -8.34 24.64
CA LYS A 335 4.31 -8.95 23.77
C LYS A 335 4.90 -10.08 22.94
N LEU A 336 6.10 -9.89 22.39
CA LEU A 336 6.86 -10.92 21.70
C LEU A 336 7.04 -12.12 22.63
N PHE A 337 7.48 -11.89 23.86
CA PHE A 337 7.71 -12.98 24.80
C PHE A 337 6.44 -13.77 25.17
N ALA A 338 5.26 -13.16 25.05
CA ALA A 338 3.99 -13.84 25.28
C ALA A 338 3.52 -14.68 24.08
N THR A 339 4.05 -14.45 22.87
CA THR A 339 3.66 -15.18 21.66
C THR A 339 4.64 -16.30 21.29
N ILE A 340 5.88 -16.24 21.77
CA ILE A 340 6.89 -17.27 21.50
C ILE A 340 6.94 -18.35 22.58
N ASN A 341 7.25 -19.59 22.17
CA ASN A 341 7.46 -20.69 23.10
C ASN A 341 8.97 -20.87 23.36
N PRO A 342 9.47 -20.53 24.56
CA PRO A 342 10.91 -20.50 24.88
C PRO A 342 11.56 -21.89 24.86
N ASP A 343 10.78 -22.97 24.94
CA ASP A 343 11.30 -24.33 24.88
C ASP A 343 11.72 -24.69 23.44
N VAL A 344 11.03 -24.12 22.44
CA VAL A 344 11.33 -24.33 21.01
C VAL A 344 12.00 -23.13 20.35
N THR A 345 11.92 -21.93 20.91
CA THR A 345 12.57 -20.72 20.37
C THR A 345 13.73 -20.26 21.24
N GLY A 346 14.83 -19.83 20.61
CA GLY A 346 15.89 -19.06 21.22
C GLY A 346 15.94 -17.64 20.68
N MET A 347 16.72 -16.78 21.33
CA MET A 347 16.90 -15.38 20.98
C MET A 347 18.37 -15.02 21.10
N VAL A 348 18.86 -14.21 20.17
CA VAL A 348 20.29 -13.85 20.07
C VAL A 348 20.43 -12.51 19.33
N PRO A 349 21.47 -11.69 19.63
CA PRO A 349 21.66 -10.40 18.96
C PRO A 349 21.87 -10.56 17.47
N VAL A 350 21.67 -9.51 16.67
CA VAL A 350 21.99 -9.55 15.24
C VAL A 350 23.47 -9.92 14.99
N PRO A 351 23.78 -10.66 13.91
CA PRO A 351 25.12 -11.19 13.69
C PRO A 351 26.14 -10.07 13.40
N ARG A 352 27.39 -10.27 13.83
CA ARG A 352 28.48 -9.30 13.59
C ARG A 352 28.88 -9.28 12.12
N GLY A 353 29.09 -8.08 11.59
CA GLY A 353 29.61 -7.88 10.24
C GLY A 353 31.09 -8.24 10.11
N PRO A 354 31.67 -8.07 8.90
CA PRO A 354 33.04 -8.49 8.59
C PRO A 354 34.11 -7.86 9.51
N ASP A 355 33.93 -6.60 9.89
CA ASP A 355 34.87 -5.86 10.76
C ASP A 355 34.59 -6.08 12.27
N GLY A 356 33.72 -7.04 12.62
CA GLY A 356 33.33 -7.33 14.00
C GLY A 356 32.33 -6.33 14.59
N LEU A 357 31.95 -5.29 13.83
CA LEU A 357 30.91 -4.34 14.19
C LEU A 357 29.54 -5.01 14.23
N ARG A 358 28.66 -4.43 15.04
CA ARG A 358 27.26 -4.84 15.18
C ARG A 358 26.40 -3.59 15.17
N GLY A 359 25.36 -3.61 14.36
CA GLY A 359 24.39 -2.54 14.26
C GLY A 359 22.99 -3.10 14.05
N ALA A 360 22.10 -2.81 14.99
CA ALA A 360 20.70 -3.18 14.91
C ALA A 360 19.83 -1.94 14.88
N GLU A 361 18.56 -2.09 14.50
CA GLU A 361 17.60 -1.00 14.65
C GLU A 361 17.12 -0.90 16.09
N LEU A 362 17.09 0.34 16.57
CA LEU A 362 16.51 0.75 17.83
C LEU A 362 15.24 1.54 17.53
N ASN A 363 14.12 1.05 18.04
CA ASN A 363 12.83 1.72 17.89
C ASN A 363 12.24 2.01 19.28
N SER A 364 11.14 2.75 19.32
CA SER A 364 10.27 2.83 20.50
C SER A 364 8.90 3.30 20.06
N ARG A 365 7.88 2.85 20.77
CA ARG A 365 6.52 3.31 20.52
C ARG A 365 6.38 4.69 21.13
N MET A 366 5.79 5.64 20.42
CA MET A 366 5.59 6.99 20.95
C MET A 366 4.12 7.37 20.93
N MET A 367 3.70 8.06 21.98
CA MET A 367 2.40 8.72 22.04
C MET A 367 2.58 10.21 21.77
N GLY A 368 1.81 10.74 20.83
CA GLY A 368 1.72 12.17 20.56
C GLY A 368 0.33 12.69 20.95
N LEU A 369 0.27 13.94 21.42
CA LEU A 369 -0.99 14.60 21.71
C LEU A 369 -1.50 15.28 20.43
N PHE A 370 -2.74 15.02 20.01
CA PHE A 370 -3.28 15.65 18.82
C PHE A 370 -3.50 17.15 19.04
N SER A 371 -3.01 17.98 18.13
CA SER A 371 -3.13 19.45 18.23
C SER A 371 -4.53 19.96 17.90
N GLY A 372 -5.38 19.16 17.23
CA GLY A 372 -6.75 19.53 16.88
C GLY A 372 -7.77 19.25 17.99
N ILE A 373 -7.32 18.97 19.21
CA ILE A 373 -8.21 18.87 20.37
C ILE A 373 -8.68 20.28 20.74
N GLU A 374 -9.96 20.58 20.50
CA GLU A 374 -10.56 21.89 20.78
C GLU A 374 -10.77 22.11 22.27
N GLU A 375 -11.19 21.06 23.00
CA GLU A 375 -11.53 21.13 24.43
C GLU A 375 -10.29 20.97 25.33
N PRO A 376 -9.91 22.00 26.14
CA PRO A 376 -8.74 21.91 27.02
C PRO A 376 -8.82 20.76 28.03
N ALA A 377 -10.02 20.45 28.54
CA ALA A 377 -10.23 19.36 29.51
C ALA A 377 -9.88 17.99 28.92
N VAL A 378 -10.28 17.76 27.66
CA VAL A 378 -9.95 16.54 26.91
C VAL A 378 -8.44 16.47 26.68
N ARG A 379 -7.80 17.60 26.36
CA ARG A 379 -6.36 17.68 26.13
C ARG A 379 -5.56 17.35 27.40
N ASP A 380 -5.92 17.95 28.53
CA ASP A 380 -5.28 17.69 29.82
C ASP A 380 -5.50 16.23 30.26
N ALA A 381 -6.70 15.69 30.04
CA ALA A 381 -7.02 14.28 30.33
C ALA A 381 -6.21 13.29 29.46
N ALA A 382 -6.06 13.60 28.17
CA ALA A 382 -5.23 12.84 27.25
C ALA A 382 -3.74 12.87 27.64
N TRP A 383 -3.24 14.04 28.07
CA TRP A 383 -1.90 14.17 28.64
C TRP A 383 -1.70 13.30 29.88
N GLU A 384 -2.63 13.34 30.84
CA GLU A 384 -2.51 12.53 32.07
C GLU A 384 -2.55 11.03 31.77
N TYR A 385 -3.31 10.60 30.75
CA TYR A 385 -3.25 9.21 30.28
C TYR A 385 -1.86 8.85 29.74
N MET A 386 -1.31 9.69 28.85
CA MET A 386 0.04 9.48 28.29
C MET A 386 1.10 9.45 29.40
N ARG A 387 0.98 10.37 30.37
CA ARG A 387 1.84 10.42 31.55
C ARG A 387 1.67 9.17 32.40
N PHE A 388 0.47 8.65 32.64
CA PHE A 388 0.31 7.49 33.53
C PHE A 388 0.69 6.16 32.87
N PHE A 389 0.34 5.92 31.60
CA PHE A 389 0.34 4.58 30.99
C PHE A 389 1.71 3.86 31.00
N ASP A 390 2.81 4.61 31.05
CA ASP A 390 4.19 4.08 31.16
C ASP A 390 4.95 4.65 32.37
N SER A 391 4.24 5.05 33.43
CA SER A 391 4.83 5.41 34.71
C SER A 391 5.41 4.20 35.43
N GLU A 392 6.33 4.42 36.38
CA GLU A 392 6.86 3.35 37.21
C GLU A 392 5.73 2.55 37.89
N GLU A 393 4.68 3.24 38.35
CA GLU A 393 3.49 2.62 38.92
C GLU A 393 2.72 1.75 37.92
N ALA A 394 2.45 2.26 36.72
CA ALA A 394 1.76 1.50 35.68
C ALA A 394 2.58 0.27 35.26
N VAL A 395 3.90 0.41 35.09
CA VAL A 395 4.80 -0.70 34.77
C VAL A 395 4.85 -1.71 35.92
N ARG A 396 4.84 -1.26 37.18
CA ARG A 396 4.74 -2.15 38.36
C ARG A 396 3.46 -2.98 38.35
N ILE A 397 2.31 -2.35 38.01
CA ILE A 397 1.02 -3.06 37.88
C ILE A 397 1.07 -4.07 36.75
N LYS A 398 1.57 -3.66 35.56
CA LYS A 398 1.70 -4.54 34.41
C LYS A 398 2.61 -5.74 34.74
N THR A 399 3.75 -5.49 35.37
CA THR A 399 4.70 -6.51 35.81
C THR A 399 4.03 -7.49 36.78
N ARG A 400 3.37 -7.00 37.82
CA ARG A 400 2.67 -7.83 38.80
C ARG A 400 1.63 -8.74 38.13
N VAL A 401 0.78 -8.20 37.28
CA VAL A 401 -0.26 -8.99 36.57
C VAL A 401 0.37 -10.03 35.64
N MET A 402 1.48 -9.70 34.98
CA MET A 402 2.23 -10.63 34.14
C MET A 402 2.87 -11.76 34.97
N VAL A 403 3.45 -11.47 36.13
CA VAL A 403 4.00 -12.48 37.05
C VAL A 403 2.88 -13.39 37.60
N GLU A 404 1.81 -12.81 38.14
CA GLU A 404 0.64 -13.54 38.66
C GLU A 404 -0.02 -14.40 37.57
N GLY A 405 -0.04 -13.93 36.33
CA GLY A 405 -0.55 -14.66 35.17
C GLY A 405 0.41 -15.69 34.57
N GLY A 406 1.51 -16.02 35.25
CA GLY A 406 2.46 -17.08 34.86
C GLY A 406 3.47 -16.67 33.78
N LEU A 407 3.51 -15.40 33.38
CA LEU A 407 4.44 -14.86 32.39
C LEU A 407 5.64 -14.15 33.02
N GLY A 408 5.92 -14.33 34.32
CA GLY A 408 7.05 -13.70 35.00
C GLY A 408 8.41 -13.96 34.33
N ARG A 409 8.61 -15.16 33.74
CA ARG A 409 9.83 -15.52 33.00
C ARG A 409 10.05 -14.75 31.68
N PHE A 410 9.04 -14.02 31.22
CA PHE A 410 8.98 -13.30 29.95
C PHE A 410 9.04 -11.79 30.12
N ILE A 411 9.22 -11.31 31.35
CA ILE A 411 9.37 -9.90 31.65
C ILE A 411 10.86 -9.55 31.63
N ASN A 412 11.17 -8.34 31.18
CA ASN A 412 12.54 -7.82 31.26
C ASN A 412 13.09 -7.97 32.71
N PRO A 413 14.23 -8.65 32.91
CA PRO A 413 14.81 -8.84 34.24
C PRO A 413 15.01 -7.54 35.03
N ARG A 414 15.25 -6.41 34.35
CA ARG A 414 15.31 -5.08 34.97
C ARG A 414 14.05 -4.77 35.78
N TYR A 415 12.87 -5.04 35.23
CA TYR A 415 11.60 -4.77 35.91
C TYR A 415 11.31 -5.78 37.02
N LEU A 416 11.71 -7.04 36.85
CA LEU A 416 11.62 -8.05 37.91
C LEU A 416 12.49 -7.68 39.12
N GLU A 417 13.73 -7.23 38.89
CA GLU A 417 14.62 -6.75 39.95
C GLU A 417 14.03 -5.52 40.65
N LEU A 418 13.61 -4.52 39.88
CA LEU A 418 13.10 -3.25 40.39
C LEU A 418 11.82 -3.41 41.23
N PHE A 419 10.93 -4.32 40.84
CA PHE A 419 9.63 -4.51 41.50
C PHE A 419 9.59 -5.68 42.49
N GLY A 420 10.74 -6.26 42.84
CA GLY A 420 10.86 -7.20 43.95
C GLY A 420 10.50 -8.65 43.61
N TYR A 421 10.77 -9.10 42.38
CA TYR A 421 10.62 -10.50 41.92
C TYR A 421 11.95 -11.16 41.51
N PRO A 422 13.05 -11.06 42.30
CA PRO A 422 14.35 -11.60 41.91
C PRO A 422 14.33 -13.13 41.70
N GLU A 423 13.43 -13.85 42.38
CA GLU A 423 13.23 -15.28 42.19
C GLU A 423 12.74 -15.65 40.79
N MET A 424 12.08 -14.73 40.08
CA MET A 424 11.54 -15.00 38.74
C MET A 424 12.63 -14.97 37.67
N ILE A 425 13.72 -14.25 37.93
CA ILE A 425 14.87 -14.13 37.01
C ILE A 425 15.48 -15.50 36.74
N ARG A 426 15.47 -16.41 37.72
CA ARG A 426 16.00 -17.78 37.57
C ARG A 426 15.27 -18.59 36.50
N PHE A 427 14.02 -18.23 36.19
CA PHE A 427 13.17 -18.88 35.20
C PHE A 427 13.23 -18.19 33.83
N ALA A 428 13.78 -16.97 33.75
CA ALA A 428 14.05 -16.32 32.48
C ALA A 428 15.12 -17.13 31.71
N PRO A 429 14.96 -17.35 30.40
CA PRO A 429 15.95 -18.08 29.62
C PRO A 429 17.34 -17.45 29.72
N ARG A 430 18.37 -18.29 29.90
CA ARG A 430 19.77 -17.85 30.04
C ARG A 430 20.21 -17.07 28.80
N GLY A 431 20.90 -15.95 29.01
CA GLY A 431 21.46 -15.10 27.93
C GLY A 431 20.49 -14.07 27.33
N TRP A 432 19.19 -14.10 27.67
CA TRP A 432 18.22 -13.14 27.13
C TRP A 432 18.45 -11.70 27.60
N LYS A 433 18.81 -11.51 28.89
CA LYS A 433 19.20 -10.19 29.43
C LYS A 433 20.36 -9.61 28.64
N GLU A 434 21.44 -10.38 28.53
CA GLU A 434 22.64 -10.00 27.79
C GLU A 434 22.34 -9.71 26.31
N CYS A 435 21.50 -10.54 25.68
CA CYS A 435 21.06 -10.30 24.30
C CYS A 435 20.31 -8.97 24.15
N PHE A 436 19.40 -8.67 25.07
CA PHE A 436 18.66 -7.42 25.09
C PHE A 436 19.59 -6.22 25.28
N ASP A 437 20.48 -6.29 26.28
CA ASP A 437 21.44 -5.23 26.59
C ASP A 437 22.33 -4.94 25.37
N ILE A 438 22.87 -5.99 24.73
CA ILE A 438 23.64 -5.88 23.47
C ILE A 438 22.80 -5.21 22.37
N ALA A 439 21.53 -5.59 22.20
CA ALA A 439 20.67 -5.05 21.15
C ALA A 439 20.40 -3.54 21.34
N ILE A 440 20.26 -3.08 22.57
CA ILE A 440 20.09 -1.64 22.90
C ILE A 440 21.42 -0.89 22.76
N GLU A 441 22.52 -1.45 23.26
CA GLU A 441 23.85 -0.85 23.21
C GLU A 441 24.40 -0.71 21.78
N THR A 442 24.17 -1.70 20.93
CA THR A 442 24.57 -1.68 19.51
C THR A 442 23.50 -1.12 18.58
N GLY A 443 22.29 -0.92 19.09
CA GLY A 443 21.16 -0.38 18.34
C GLY A 443 21.35 1.09 17.95
N ARG A 444 20.93 1.44 16.73
CA ARG A 444 20.85 2.81 16.20
C ARG A 444 19.39 3.19 15.98
N PRO A 445 18.96 4.42 16.34
CA PRO A 445 17.60 4.87 16.09
C PRO A 445 17.18 4.70 14.63
N GLU A 446 15.95 4.25 14.38
CA GLU A 446 15.36 4.32 13.04
C GLU A 446 15.51 5.73 12.47
N PRO A 447 15.93 5.89 11.18
CA PRO A 447 16.03 7.19 10.52
C PRO A 447 14.80 8.09 10.75
N TYR A 448 15.04 9.29 11.25
CA TYR A 448 14.02 10.28 11.61
C TYR A 448 14.36 11.65 10.99
N GLY A 449 13.39 12.55 10.96
CA GLY A 449 13.54 13.89 10.41
C GLY A 449 12.85 14.11 9.06
N ARG A 450 13.18 15.24 8.41
CA ARG A 450 12.42 15.75 7.27
C ARG A 450 12.51 14.83 6.06
N ASN A 451 11.35 14.39 5.57
CA ASN A 451 11.20 13.47 4.44
C ASN A 451 11.86 12.08 4.63
N CYS A 452 12.30 11.73 5.84
CA CYS A 452 12.95 10.44 6.13
C CYS A 452 11.99 9.24 5.96
N GLN A 453 10.67 9.48 5.91
CA GLN A 453 9.68 8.46 5.55
C GLN A 453 9.87 7.85 4.17
N LEU A 454 10.58 8.52 3.27
CA LEU A 454 10.87 7.99 1.95
C LEU A 454 12.11 7.09 1.92
N VAL A 455 13.00 7.16 2.92
CA VAL A 455 14.35 6.57 2.82
C VAL A 455 14.30 5.05 2.65
N TYR A 456 13.49 4.34 3.44
CA TYR A 456 13.35 2.89 3.33
C TYR A 456 12.74 2.47 1.98
N ASN A 457 11.81 3.25 1.43
CA ASN A 457 11.23 2.96 0.12
C ASN A 457 12.29 3.08 -0.98
N LEU A 458 13.09 4.14 -0.93
CA LEU A 458 14.11 4.41 -1.94
C LEU A 458 15.31 3.47 -1.82
N MET A 459 15.69 3.09 -0.60
CA MET A 459 16.69 2.05 -0.34
C MET A 459 16.24 0.66 -0.80
N THR A 460 14.93 0.36 -0.81
CA THR A 460 14.44 -0.96 -1.23
C THR A 460 14.68 -1.22 -2.73
N ARG A 461 14.66 -0.17 -3.56
CA ARG A 461 14.83 -0.28 -5.00
C ARG A 461 16.15 -0.92 -5.44
N PRO A 462 17.34 -0.45 -5.00
CA PRO A 462 18.60 -1.10 -5.36
C PRO A 462 18.67 -2.55 -4.87
N LEU A 463 18.02 -2.91 -3.75
CA LEU A 463 17.96 -4.31 -3.27
C LEU A 463 17.22 -5.20 -4.26
N GLN A 464 16.04 -4.78 -4.70
CA GLN A 464 15.23 -5.55 -5.65
C GLN A 464 15.92 -5.69 -7.01
N ILE A 465 16.62 -4.64 -7.47
CA ILE A 465 17.42 -4.69 -8.70
C ILE A 465 18.59 -5.65 -8.54
N ALA A 466 19.33 -5.58 -7.42
CA ALA A 466 20.45 -6.48 -7.16
C ALA A 466 20.00 -7.95 -7.09
N GLU A 467 18.88 -8.24 -6.42
CA GLU A 467 18.27 -9.58 -6.38
C GLU A 467 17.90 -10.09 -7.79
N ASP A 468 17.24 -9.27 -8.61
CA ASP A 468 16.85 -9.64 -9.97
C ASP A 468 18.09 -9.89 -10.86
N LEU A 469 19.11 -9.03 -10.78
CA LEU A 469 20.38 -9.22 -11.48
C LEU A 469 21.11 -10.49 -11.02
N ALA A 470 21.04 -10.83 -9.73
CA ALA A 470 21.62 -12.05 -9.19
C ALA A 470 20.90 -13.30 -9.72
N ILE A 471 19.56 -13.32 -9.69
CA ILE A 471 18.73 -14.43 -10.18
C ILE A 471 18.99 -14.69 -11.67
N ARG A 472 19.09 -13.61 -12.46
CA ARG A 472 19.38 -13.69 -13.91
C ARG A 472 20.83 -14.06 -14.24
N GLY A 473 21.72 -14.13 -13.24
CA GLY A 473 23.15 -14.34 -13.45
C GLY A 473 23.84 -13.17 -14.17
N ALA A 474 23.27 -11.97 -14.09
CA ALA A 474 23.78 -10.75 -14.72
C ALA A 474 24.77 -9.98 -13.82
N LEU A 475 24.83 -10.28 -12.52
CA LEU A 475 25.88 -9.77 -11.65
C LEU A 475 27.23 -10.44 -11.97
N PRO A 476 28.33 -9.68 -12.08
CA PRO A 476 29.66 -10.25 -12.31
C PRO A 476 30.03 -11.32 -11.27
N ALA A 477 30.77 -12.34 -11.70
CA ALA A 477 31.29 -13.39 -10.81
C ALA A 477 32.56 -12.95 -10.06
N GLN A 478 33.34 -12.03 -10.62
CA GLN A 478 34.53 -11.50 -9.97
C GLN A 478 34.15 -10.56 -8.82
N PRO A 479 34.70 -10.74 -7.60
CA PRO A 479 34.30 -9.95 -6.42
C PRO A 479 34.40 -8.44 -6.61
N GLU A 480 35.48 -7.95 -7.23
CA GLU A 480 35.70 -6.52 -7.44
C GLU A 480 34.70 -5.92 -8.43
N ALA A 481 34.49 -6.57 -9.58
CA ALA A 481 33.52 -6.12 -10.57
C ALA A 481 32.08 -6.18 -10.03
N ARG A 482 31.78 -7.19 -9.22
CA ARG A 482 30.49 -7.33 -8.54
C ARG A 482 30.26 -6.19 -7.55
N ARG A 483 31.25 -5.89 -6.71
CA ARG A 483 31.20 -4.77 -5.77
C ARG A 483 31.00 -3.44 -6.49
N ALA A 484 31.76 -3.17 -7.56
CA ALA A 484 31.63 -1.94 -8.34
C ALA A 484 30.22 -1.77 -8.95
N ALA A 485 29.60 -2.87 -9.42
CA ALA A 485 28.23 -2.84 -9.92
C ALA A 485 27.21 -2.49 -8.80
N LEU A 486 27.37 -3.07 -7.62
CA LEU A 486 26.51 -2.77 -6.46
C LEU A 486 26.71 -1.35 -5.93
N GLU A 487 27.96 -0.85 -5.88
CA GLU A 487 28.29 0.54 -5.53
C GLU A 487 27.63 1.53 -6.50
N SER A 488 27.66 1.24 -7.81
CA SER A 488 26.97 2.06 -8.81
C SER A 488 25.46 2.13 -8.56
N LEU A 489 24.82 0.99 -8.23
CA LEU A 489 23.39 0.95 -7.92
C LEU A 489 23.04 1.77 -6.67
N LEU A 490 23.88 1.69 -5.63
CA LEU A 490 23.69 2.46 -4.40
C LEU A 490 23.91 3.95 -4.62
N LYS A 491 24.90 4.35 -5.42
CA LYS A 491 25.16 5.74 -5.77
C LYS A 491 23.97 6.37 -6.50
N ASP A 492 23.43 5.68 -7.51
CA ASP A 492 22.24 6.13 -8.22
C ASP A 492 21.03 6.27 -7.27
N ALA A 493 20.89 5.35 -6.31
CA ALA A 493 19.83 5.38 -5.31
C ALA A 493 20.00 6.53 -4.30
N VAL A 494 21.23 6.84 -3.86
CA VAL A 494 21.52 7.97 -2.97
C VAL A 494 21.27 9.31 -3.66
N GLU A 495 21.68 9.47 -4.92
CA GLU A 495 21.39 10.69 -5.69
C GLU A 495 19.88 10.93 -5.82
N LEU A 496 19.13 9.88 -6.16
CA LEU A 496 17.67 9.92 -6.22
C LEU A 496 17.05 10.26 -4.85
N THR A 497 17.59 9.67 -3.77
CA THR A 497 17.10 9.87 -2.41
C THR A 497 17.31 11.30 -1.93
N ASN A 498 18.51 11.84 -2.11
CA ASN A 498 18.82 13.22 -1.77
C ASN A 498 17.97 14.21 -2.57
N ARG A 499 17.79 13.98 -3.88
CA ARG A 499 16.89 14.81 -4.71
C ARG A 499 15.44 14.81 -4.19
N LYS A 500 14.95 13.69 -3.66
CA LYS A 500 13.59 13.55 -3.13
C LYS A 500 13.40 14.02 -1.69
N MET A 501 14.43 13.88 -0.84
CA MET A 501 14.39 14.25 0.58
C MET A 501 14.69 15.73 0.79
N ILE A 502 15.78 16.24 0.21
CA ILE A 502 16.23 17.62 0.38
C ILE A 502 15.32 18.56 -0.43
N GLY A 503 14.86 18.12 -1.61
CA GLY A 503 13.85 18.84 -2.38
C GLY A 503 14.26 20.24 -2.86
N ILE A 504 15.54 20.62 -2.74
CA ILE A 504 16.03 21.92 -3.18
C ILE A 504 16.23 21.89 -4.69
N LEU A 505 15.19 22.34 -5.40
CA LEU A 505 15.34 22.74 -6.79
C LEU A 505 16.08 24.06 -6.85
N THR A 506 17.16 24.12 -7.62
CA THR A 506 17.80 25.39 -7.94
C THR A 506 16.75 26.37 -8.51
N PRO A 507 16.86 27.69 -8.26
CA PRO A 507 15.88 28.65 -8.78
C PRO A 507 15.65 28.54 -10.29
N ARG A 508 16.70 28.19 -11.04
CA ARG A 508 16.66 27.93 -12.48
C ARG A 508 15.84 26.69 -12.82
N GLU A 509 16.03 25.57 -12.14
CA GLU A 509 15.22 24.37 -12.33
C GLU A 509 13.76 24.61 -11.99
N ARG A 510 13.47 25.34 -10.91
CA ARG A 510 12.08 25.69 -10.54
C ARG A 510 11.40 26.47 -11.66
N LEU A 511 12.09 27.45 -12.26
CA LEU A 511 11.57 28.21 -13.40
C LEU A 511 11.31 27.31 -14.62
N LEU A 512 12.24 26.41 -14.96
CA LEU A 512 12.09 25.48 -16.09
C LEU A 512 10.91 24.52 -15.88
N ARG A 513 10.73 24.00 -14.66
CA ARG A 513 9.59 23.15 -14.31
C ARG A 513 8.26 23.90 -14.36
N ARG A 514 8.21 25.14 -13.87
CA ARG A 514 7.01 26.00 -13.99
C ARG A 514 6.69 26.33 -15.45
N ALA A 515 7.69 26.65 -16.27
CA ALA A 515 7.50 26.96 -17.67
C ALA A 515 6.98 25.75 -18.47
N SER A 516 7.57 24.57 -18.24
CA SER A 516 7.10 23.32 -18.85
C SER A 516 5.69 22.94 -18.38
N ALA A 517 5.39 23.07 -17.09
CA ALA A 517 4.04 22.88 -16.55
C ALA A 517 3.01 23.82 -17.20
N PHE A 518 3.35 25.11 -17.32
CA PHE A 518 2.48 26.07 -17.97
C PHE A 518 2.23 25.72 -19.44
N ALA A 519 3.28 25.38 -20.19
CA ALA A 519 3.16 24.99 -21.58
C ALA A 519 2.29 23.74 -21.76
N VAL A 520 2.52 22.70 -20.96
CA VAL A 520 1.75 21.45 -21.02
C VAL A 520 0.29 21.68 -20.64
N LEU A 521 0.02 22.39 -19.55
CA LEU A 521 -1.36 22.71 -19.14
C LEU A 521 -2.07 23.58 -20.17
N LEU A 522 -1.38 24.56 -20.77
CA LEU A 522 -1.95 25.37 -21.84
C LEU A 522 -2.29 24.51 -23.06
N CYS A 523 -1.39 23.63 -23.50
CA CYS A 523 -1.67 22.68 -24.58
C CYS A 523 -2.87 21.80 -24.27
N ILE A 524 -2.98 21.32 -23.03
CA ILE A 524 -4.10 20.49 -22.59
C ILE A 524 -5.41 21.29 -22.58
N VAL A 525 -5.44 22.51 -22.02
CA VAL A 525 -6.63 23.36 -21.99
C VAL A 525 -7.07 23.72 -23.41
N LEU A 526 -6.12 24.03 -24.31
CA LEU A 526 -6.41 24.27 -25.72
C LEU A 526 -6.98 23.02 -26.39
N ALA A 527 -6.35 21.86 -26.21
CA ALA A 527 -6.83 20.60 -26.74
C ALA A 527 -8.24 20.28 -26.21
N PHE A 528 -8.47 20.44 -24.92
CA PHE A 528 -9.77 20.24 -24.28
C PHE A 528 -10.82 21.21 -24.85
N THR A 529 -10.51 22.49 -24.94
CA THR A 529 -11.44 23.51 -25.45
C THR A 529 -11.82 23.25 -26.91
N LEU A 530 -10.83 22.90 -27.75
CA LEU A 530 -11.07 22.52 -29.15
C LEU A 530 -11.96 21.28 -29.25
N THR A 531 -11.70 20.32 -28.37
CA THR A 531 -12.35 19.01 -28.34
C THR A 531 -13.79 19.13 -27.82
N LEU A 532 -14.02 19.90 -26.76
CA LEU A 532 -15.35 20.26 -26.26
C LEU A 532 -16.14 21.05 -27.31
N LYS A 533 -15.51 22.02 -27.99
CA LYS A 533 -16.15 22.76 -29.09
C LYS A 533 -16.59 21.82 -30.22
N ARG A 534 -15.78 20.79 -30.54
CA ARG A 534 -16.17 19.74 -31.51
C ARG A 534 -17.35 18.91 -31.03
N VAL A 535 -17.39 18.53 -29.74
CA VAL A 535 -18.52 17.79 -29.15
C VAL A 535 -19.78 18.63 -29.17
N VAL A 536 -19.75 19.85 -28.64
CA VAL A 536 -20.91 20.75 -28.63
C VAL A 536 -21.42 20.96 -30.06
N ARG A 537 -20.53 21.14 -31.05
CA ARG A 537 -20.94 21.24 -32.46
C ARG A 537 -21.54 19.94 -33.00
N ALA A 538 -21.06 18.77 -32.58
CA ALA A 538 -21.57 17.47 -33.01
C ALA A 538 -22.93 17.10 -32.39
N PHE A 539 -23.21 17.56 -31.17
CA PHE A 539 -24.48 17.35 -30.47
C PHE A 539 -25.44 18.54 -30.57
N ALA A 540 -25.03 19.67 -31.16
CA ALA A 540 -25.91 20.77 -31.47
C ALA A 540 -26.84 20.35 -32.63
N PRO A 541 -28.16 20.58 -32.51
CA PRO A 541 -29.09 20.23 -33.58
C PRO A 541 -28.73 20.96 -34.88
N PRO A 542 -28.70 20.27 -36.03
CA PRO A 542 -28.39 20.91 -37.31
C PRO A 542 -29.53 21.87 -37.67
N GLY A 543 -29.22 23.16 -37.77
CA GLY A 543 -30.09 24.11 -38.47
C GLY A 543 -31.13 24.88 -37.65
N THR A 544 -30.90 25.22 -36.38
CA THR A 544 -31.46 26.48 -35.87
C THR A 544 -30.57 27.62 -36.35
N SER A 545 -30.79 28.03 -37.60
CA SER A 545 -30.51 29.41 -37.98
C SER A 545 -31.23 30.31 -36.98
N LEU A 546 -30.58 31.40 -36.59
CA LEU A 546 -31.12 32.45 -35.73
C LEU A 546 -32.21 33.24 -36.48
N VAL A 547 -33.21 32.54 -37.01
CA VAL A 547 -34.41 33.13 -37.62
C VAL A 547 -35.49 33.07 -36.56
N GLU A 548 -35.67 34.22 -35.91
CA GLU A 548 -36.94 34.71 -35.37
C GLU A 548 -37.86 33.64 -34.74
N SER A 549 -37.49 33.16 -33.55
CA SER A 549 -38.51 32.76 -32.58
C SER A 549 -38.79 33.96 -31.68
N GLU A 550 -39.65 34.86 -32.16
CA GLU A 550 -40.32 35.89 -31.34
C GLU A 550 -41.23 35.29 -30.25
N SER A 551 -41.22 33.97 -30.02
CA SER A 551 -42.00 33.31 -28.96
C SER A 551 -41.19 32.82 -27.76
N ALA A 552 -39.86 33.00 -27.75
CA ALA A 552 -38.99 32.50 -26.68
C ALA A 552 -39.09 33.27 -25.34
N THR A 553 -39.87 34.35 -25.27
CA THR A 553 -40.04 35.16 -24.03
C THR A 553 -41.19 34.70 -23.13
N ARG A 554 -41.96 33.66 -23.51
CA ARG A 554 -43.06 33.12 -22.68
C ARG A 554 -43.14 31.59 -22.67
N ALA A 555 -42.12 30.91 -22.14
CA ALA A 555 -42.31 29.53 -21.65
C ALA A 555 -41.33 29.05 -20.55
N PRO A 556 -41.15 29.73 -19.39
CA PRO A 556 -40.48 29.08 -18.26
C PRO A 556 -41.41 28.17 -17.43
N ARG A 557 -42.74 28.23 -17.66
CA ARG A 557 -43.76 27.53 -16.85
C ARG A 557 -44.12 26.11 -17.30
N ARG A 558 -43.83 25.71 -18.55
CA ARG A 558 -44.31 24.41 -19.08
C ARG A 558 -43.43 23.22 -18.72
N HIS A 559 -42.18 23.45 -18.33
CA HIS A 559 -41.22 22.40 -17.92
C HIS A 559 -40.77 22.52 -16.46
N THR A 560 -41.43 23.36 -15.66
CA THR A 560 -41.05 23.57 -14.25
C THR A 560 -41.12 22.27 -13.44
N TYR A 561 -42.10 21.41 -13.72
CA TYR A 561 -42.20 20.07 -13.11
C TYR A 561 -41.04 19.15 -13.52
N ALA A 562 -40.58 19.20 -14.78
CA ALA A 562 -39.43 18.40 -15.22
C ALA A 562 -38.14 18.86 -14.55
N TRP A 563 -37.92 20.18 -14.42
CA TRP A 563 -36.79 20.72 -13.67
C TRP A 563 -36.85 20.39 -12.18
N LEU A 564 -38.03 20.45 -11.56
CA LEU A 564 -38.23 20.04 -10.17
C LEU A 564 -37.94 18.55 -9.94
N LEU A 565 -38.31 17.67 -10.89
CA LEU A 565 -37.98 16.24 -10.84
C LEU A 565 -36.50 15.95 -11.06
N LEU A 566 -35.81 16.74 -11.88
CA LEU A 566 -34.36 16.61 -12.13
C LEU A 566 -33.50 17.25 -11.04
N LEU A 567 -34.05 18.22 -10.31
CA LEU A 567 -33.32 19.01 -9.31
C LEU A 567 -32.59 18.13 -8.28
N PRO A 568 -33.19 17.09 -7.67
CA PRO A 568 -32.49 16.24 -6.71
C PRO A 568 -31.28 15.51 -7.33
N ALA A 569 -31.41 15.03 -8.57
CA ALA A 569 -30.32 14.35 -9.27
C ALA A 569 -29.18 15.33 -9.62
N LEU A 570 -29.51 16.53 -10.10
CA LEU A 570 -28.53 17.58 -10.41
C LEU A 570 -27.81 18.07 -9.15
N LEU A 571 -28.53 18.29 -8.05
CA LEU A 571 -27.94 18.68 -6.77
C LEU A 571 -27.00 17.59 -6.24
N THR A 572 -27.40 16.32 -6.34
CA THR A 572 -26.56 15.19 -5.93
C THR A 572 -25.26 15.15 -6.76
N ILE A 573 -25.35 15.28 -8.09
CA ILE A 573 -24.16 15.30 -8.95
C ILE A 573 -23.29 16.55 -8.66
N LEU A 574 -23.89 17.72 -8.49
CA LEU A 574 -23.16 18.96 -8.19
C LEU A 574 -22.38 18.82 -6.87
N PHE A 575 -23.07 18.36 -5.83
CA PHE A 575 -22.52 18.26 -4.49
C PHE A 575 -21.49 17.13 -4.35
N TRP A 576 -21.76 15.94 -4.86
CA TRP A 576 -20.87 14.78 -4.65
C TRP A 576 -19.80 14.62 -5.72
N LYS A 577 -19.96 15.19 -6.92
CA LYS A 577 -18.99 15.06 -8.01
C LYS A 577 -18.24 16.35 -8.29
N TYR A 578 -18.94 17.45 -8.55
CA TYR A 578 -18.28 18.68 -9.02
C TYR A 578 -17.66 19.52 -7.90
N LEU A 579 -18.27 19.56 -6.72
CA LEU A 579 -17.72 20.30 -5.58
C LEU A 579 -16.38 19.70 -5.10
N PRO A 580 -16.22 18.38 -4.90
CA PRO A 580 -14.92 17.77 -4.59
C PRO A 580 -13.88 18.00 -5.70
N ILE A 581 -14.28 17.94 -6.97
CA ILE A 581 -13.37 18.25 -8.10
C ILE A 581 -12.88 19.70 -8.02
N ALA A 582 -13.76 20.66 -7.73
CA ALA A 582 -13.38 22.06 -7.59
C ALA A 582 -12.44 22.27 -6.39
N GLN A 583 -12.73 21.66 -5.24
CA GLN A 583 -11.86 21.70 -4.06
C GLN A 583 -10.48 21.08 -4.35
N GLY A 584 -10.44 19.88 -4.95
CA GLY A 584 -9.21 19.24 -5.38
C GLY A 584 -8.43 20.07 -6.40
N SER A 585 -9.11 20.78 -7.30
CA SER A 585 -8.45 21.71 -8.24
C SER A 585 -7.65 22.76 -7.50
N VAL A 586 -8.20 23.33 -6.42
CA VAL A 586 -7.50 24.33 -5.61
C VAL A 586 -6.30 23.71 -4.89
N ILE A 587 -6.45 22.51 -4.34
CA ILE A 587 -5.39 21.74 -3.67
C ILE A 587 -4.19 21.52 -4.61
N ALA A 588 -4.41 21.26 -5.90
CA ALA A 588 -3.33 21.04 -6.87
C ALA A 588 -2.37 22.23 -7.01
N PHE A 589 -2.78 23.46 -6.68
CA PHE A 589 -1.93 24.67 -6.71
C PHE A 589 -1.40 25.07 -5.32
N MET A 590 -1.63 24.23 -4.30
CA MET A 590 -1.23 24.49 -2.92
C MET A 590 -0.18 23.47 -2.45
N ASP A 591 0.73 23.92 -1.60
CA ASP A 591 1.38 23.04 -0.62
C ASP A 591 0.36 22.82 0.50
N TYR A 592 -0.54 21.89 0.23
CA TYR A 592 -1.72 21.64 1.06
C TYR A 592 -1.31 20.92 2.34
N ARG A 593 -1.68 21.54 3.46
CA ARG A 593 -1.57 20.92 4.79
C ARG A 593 -2.97 20.64 5.30
N ILE A 594 -3.18 19.45 5.87
CA ILE A 594 -4.48 19.08 6.45
C ILE A 594 -4.80 19.99 7.64
N MET A 595 -3.77 20.33 8.45
CA MET A 595 -3.88 21.26 9.56
C MET A 595 -2.91 22.43 9.40
N GLY A 596 -3.31 23.61 9.88
CA GLY A 596 -2.55 24.85 9.73
C GLY A 596 -2.75 25.56 8.38
N GLY A 597 -1.90 26.55 8.10
CA GLY A 597 -1.98 27.37 6.89
C GLY A 597 -1.40 26.66 5.66
N SER A 598 -2.24 26.43 4.64
CA SER A 598 -1.77 25.98 3.32
C SER A 598 -1.15 27.14 2.54
N THR A 599 -0.02 26.91 1.86
CA THR A 599 0.63 27.94 1.05
C THR A 599 0.35 27.73 -0.44
N PHE A 600 0.16 28.82 -1.18
CA PHE A 600 -0.09 28.73 -2.61
C PHE A 600 1.24 28.66 -3.38
N VAL A 601 1.46 27.57 -4.12
CA VAL A 601 2.72 27.24 -4.81
C VAL A 601 2.61 27.32 -6.34
N TRP A 602 1.50 27.85 -6.85
CA TRP A 602 1.25 28.03 -8.29
C TRP A 602 1.39 26.69 -9.05
N LEU A 603 2.23 26.60 -10.08
CA LEU A 603 2.44 25.38 -10.89
C LEU A 603 3.57 24.46 -10.40
N ASP A 604 4.11 24.65 -9.19
CA ASP A 604 5.23 23.83 -8.72
C ASP A 604 4.88 22.33 -8.64
N ASN A 605 3.66 22.00 -8.21
CA ASN A 605 3.18 20.61 -8.15
C ASN A 605 3.08 19.98 -9.55
N PHE A 606 2.58 20.70 -10.54
CA PHE A 606 2.51 20.19 -11.91
C PHE A 606 3.92 20.03 -12.51
N GLY A 607 4.81 20.99 -12.26
CA GLY A 607 6.19 20.96 -12.73
C GLY A 607 7.00 19.83 -12.08
N SER A 608 6.77 19.53 -10.80
CA SER A 608 7.41 18.40 -10.12
C SER A 608 6.96 17.07 -10.71
N VAL A 609 5.66 16.88 -10.96
CA VAL A 609 5.08 15.66 -11.54
C VAL A 609 5.57 15.41 -12.97
N LEU A 610 5.61 16.45 -13.82
CA LEU A 610 6.07 16.29 -15.21
C LEU A 610 7.53 15.84 -15.32
N TRP A 611 8.36 16.22 -14.33
CA TRP A 611 9.77 15.87 -14.25
C TRP A 611 10.05 14.69 -13.32
N ASP A 612 9.00 14.01 -12.86
CA ASP A 612 9.10 12.80 -12.05
C ASP A 612 9.12 11.57 -12.95
N ALA A 613 10.27 10.90 -13.02
CA ALA A 613 10.42 9.69 -13.81
C ALA A 613 9.55 8.53 -13.27
N GLU A 614 9.26 8.51 -11.97
CA GLU A 614 8.45 7.47 -11.34
C GLU A 614 6.99 7.60 -11.74
N TRP A 615 6.48 8.85 -11.78
CA TRP A 615 5.16 9.13 -12.32
C TRP A 615 5.00 8.55 -13.73
N TRP A 616 5.94 8.82 -14.64
CA TRP A 616 5.85 8.31 -16.01
C TRP A 616 6.02 6.79 -16.10
N GLN A 617 6.82 6.18 -15.22
CA GLN A 617 6.91 4.72 -15.12
C GLN A 617 5.57 4.11 -14.68
N THR A 618 4.88 4.70 -13.69
CA THR A 618 3.58 4.22 -13.23
C THR A 618 2.47 4.44 -14.28
N VAL A 619 2.54 5.52 -15.06
CA VAL A 619 1.68 5.75 -16.23
C VAL A 619 1.93 4.68 -17.30
N TRP A 620 3.19 4.35 -17.59
CA TRP A 620 3.54 3.27 -18.50
C TRP A 620 3.05 1.90 -18.01
N ASN A 621 3.21 1.61 -16.73
CA ASN A 621 2.68 0.40 -16.11
C ASN A 621 1.15 0.34 -16.17
N SER A 622 0.47 1.48 -16.01
CA SER A 622 -0.99 1.57 -16.16
C SER A 622 -1.44 1.31 -17.59
N LEU A 623 -0.66 1.77 -18.57
CA LEU A 623 -0.91 1.46 -19.98
C LEU A 623 -0.71 -0.04 -20.25
N ARG A 624 0.38 -0.64 -19.74
CA ARG A 624 0.62 -2.10 -19.83
C ARG A 624 -0.53 -2.88 -19.20
N TYR A 625 -0.94 -2.51 -17.99
CA TYR A 625 -2.07 -3.10 -17.28
C TYR A 625 -3.36 -2.99 -18.09
N THR A 626 -3.67 -1.78 -18.59
CA THR A 626 -4.86 -1.52 -19.39
C THR A 626 -4.88 -2.34 -20.68
N LEU A 627 -3.76 -2.45 -21.39
CA LEU A 627 -3.66 -3.27 -22.59
C LEU A 627 -3.90 -4.76 -22.28
N LEU A 628 -3.38 -5.26 -21.16
CA LEU A 628 -3.65 -6.63 -20.70
C LEU A 628 -5.11 -6.83 -20.31
N VAL A 629 -5.71 -5.89 -19.58
CA VAL A 629 -7.13 -5.93 -19.22
C VAL A 629 -7.98 -5.91 -20.49
N LEU A 630 -7.73 -5.02 -21.44
CA LEU A 630 -8.47 -5.01 -22.71
C LEU A 630 -8.31 -6.31 -23.50
N ALA A 631 -7.11 -6.89 -23.55
CA ALA A 631 -6.91 -8.15 -24.25
C ALA A 631 -7.64 -9.32 -23.57
N LEU A 632 -7.62 -9.36 -22.23
CA LEU A 632 -8.01 -10.54 -21.47
C LEU A 632 -9.39 -10.46 -20.81
N THR A 633 -9.96 -9.28 -20.59
CA THR A 633 -11.26 -9.12 -19.92
C THR A 633 -12.35 -8.60 -20.85
N PHE A 634 -12.00 -7.91 -21.94
CA PHE A 634 -13.00 -7.41 -22.90
C PHE A 634 -13.37 -8.45 -23.96
N LEU A 635 -12.40 -9.18 -24.52
CA LEU A 635 -12.67 -10.17 -25.57
C LEU A 635 -13.31 -11.47 -25.05
N PRO A 636 -12.85 -12.08 -23.94
CA PRO A 636 -13.35 -13.39 -23.53
C PRO A 636 -14.84 -13.45 -23.17
N PRO A 637 -15.49 -12.43 -22.56
CA PRO A 637 -16.93 -12.45 -22.36
C PRO A 637 -17.73 -12.47 -23.67
N VAL A 638 -17.25 -11.79 -24.72
CA VAL A 638 -17.88 -11.81 -26.06
C VAL A 638 -17.78 -13.21 -26.66
N LEU A 639 -16.57 -13.80 -26.61
CA LEU A 639 -16.33 -15.15 -27.11
C LEU A 639 -17.16 -16.19 -26.35
N LEU A 640 -17.22 -16.08 -25.02
CA LEU A 640 -18.02 -16.96 -24.18
C LEU A 640 -19.51 -16.83 -24.50
N ALA A 641 -20.02 -15.61 -24.75
CA ALA A 641 -21.41 -15.41 -25.10
C ALA A 641 -21.78 -16.12 -26.42
N ILE A 642 -20.92 -16.01 -27.43
CA ILE A 642 -21.09 -16.71 -28.72
C ILE A 642 -21.06 -18.23 -28.49
N LEU A 643 -20.08 -18.73 -27.75
CA LEU A 643 -19.97 -20.17 -27.46
C LEU A 643 -21.19 -20.71 -26.70
N LEU A 644 -21.68 -19.99 -25.69
CA LEU A 644 -22.85 -20.38 -24.89
C LEU A 644 -24.16 -20.35 -25.68
N GLN A 645 -24.25 -19.54 -26.73
CA GLN A 645 -25.40 -19.53 -27.63
C GLN A 645 -25.49 -20.84 -28.43
N GLU A 646 -24.34 -21.32 -28.90
CA GLU A 646 -24.19 -22.53 -29.72
C GLU A 646 -24.34 -23.85 -28.95
N VAL A 647 -24.27 -23.84 -27.60
CA VAL A 647 -24.37 -25.07 -26.80
C VAL A 647 -25.76 -25.72 -26.96
N PRO A 648 -25.91 -26.91 -27.57
CA PRO A 648 -27.23 -27.48 -27.86
C PRO A 648 -27.94 -28.06 -26.63
N ARG A 649 -27.19 -28.56 -25.63
CA ARG A 649 -27.72 -29.18 -24.40
C ARG A 649 -26.89 -28.80 -23.18
N GLY A 650 -27.53 -28.67 -22.01
CA GLY A 650 -26.83 -28.33 -20.75
C GLY A 650 -26.55 -26.83 -20.55
N LYS A 651 -27.25 -25.94 -21.27
CA LYS A 651 -27.05 -24.47 -21.20
C LYS A 651 -27.05 -23.91 -19.78
N VAL A 652 -27.92 -24.41 -18.90
CA VAL A 652 -28.02 -23.96 -17.50
C VAL A 652 -26.77 -24.33 -16.71
N LEU A 653 -26.27 -25.56 -16.86
CA LEU A 653 -25.08 -26.03 -16.16
C LEU A 653 -23.85 -25.19 -16.53
N PHE A 654 -23.61 -24.97 -17.82
CA PHE A 654 -22.50 -24.13 -18.28
C PHE A 654 -22.60 -22.70 -17.76
N ARG A 655 -23.80 -22.10 -17.80
CA ARG A 655 -24.03 -20.76 -17.21
C ARG A 655 -23.69 -20.74 -15.73
N VAL A 656 -24.18 -21.71 -14.94
CA VAL A 656 -23.89 -21.79 -13.50
C VAL A 656 -22.38 -21.88 -13.25
N ILE A 657 -21.66 -22.74 -13.99
CA ILE A 657 -20.19 -22.90 -13.84
C ILE A 657 -19.45 -21.60 -14.12
N PHE A 658 -19.77 -20.91 -15.22
CA PHE A 658 -19.10 -19.66 -15.56
C PHE A 658 -19.55 -18.47 -14.70
N TYR A 659 -20.71 -18.55 -14.05
CA TYR A 659 -21.23 -17.49 -13.18
C TYR A 659 -20.83 -17.65 -11.71
N LEU A 660 -20.52 -18.88 -11.27
CA LEU A 660 -20.12 -19.17 -9.90
C LEU A 660 -18.97 -18.28 -9.38
N PRO A 661 -17.90 -18.01 -10.17
CA PRO A 661 -16.82 -17.13 -9.73
C PRO A 661 -17.28 -15.72 -9.33
N ALA A 662 -18.32 -15.19 -9.97
CA ALA A 662 -18.79 -13.82 -9.74
C ALA A 662 -19.57 -13.64 -8.43
N VAL A 663 -19.96 -14.75 -7.79
CA VAL A 663 -20.60 -14.74 -6.48
C VAL A 663 -19.56 -14.49 -5.38
N MET A 664 -18.30 -14.80 -5.64
CA MET A 664 -17.19 -14.56 -4.72
C MET A 664 -16.88 -13.06 -4.63
N THR A 665 -16.63 -12.57 -3.42
CA THR A 665 -16.18 -11.18 -3.25
C THR A 665 -14.78 -11.00 -3.86
N GLY A 666 -14.50 -9.83 -4.44
CA GLY A 666 -13.22 -9.58 -5.11
C GLY A 666 -12.00 -9.86 -4.22
N LEU A 667 -12.08 -9.53 -2.93
CA LEU A 667 -11.00 -9.80 -1.97
C LEU A 667 -10.72 -11.30 -1.80
N VAL A 668 -11.77 -12.13 -1.69
CA VAL A 668 -11.61 -13.58 -1.56
C VAL A 668 -11.00 -14.18 -2.82
N VAL A 669 -11.40 -13.68 -4.00
CA VAL A 669 -10.79 -14.08 -5.28
C VAL A 669 -9.29 -13.78 -5.28
N MET A 670 -8.88 -12.57 -4.88
CA MET A 670 -7.47 -12.18 -4.83
C MET A 670 -6.65 -13.06 -3.87
N LEU A 671 -7.17 -13.32 -2.66
CA LEU A 671 -6.49 -14.19 -1.68
C LEU A 671 -6.37 -15.64 -2.16
N LEU A 672 -7.41 -16.18 -2.81
CA LEU A 672 -7.39 -17.51 -3.41
C LEU A 672 -6.31 -17.62 -4.50
N TRP A 673 -6.29 -16.66 -5.42
CA TRP A 673 -5.31 -16.63 -6.51
C TRP A 673 -3.88 -16.42 -6.00
N LYS A 674 -3.70 -15.66 -4.92
CA LYS A 674 -2.40 -15.53 -4.26
C LYS A 674 -1.87 -16.89 -3.76
N SER A 675 -2.75 -17.72 -3.20
CA SER A 675 -2.39 -19.11 -2.83
C SER A 675 -2.06 -19.97 -4.06
N PHE A 676 -2.74 -19.76 -5.20
CA PHE A 676 -2.41 -20.47 -6.44
C PHE A 676 -1.05 -20.07 -7.01
N TYR A 677 -0.63 -18.83 -6.79
CA TYR A 677 0.65 -18.25 -7.22
C TYR A 677 1.82 -18.48 -6.25
N ASP A 678 1.62 -19.27 -5.19
CA ASP A 678 2.68 -19.59 -4.23
C ASP A 678 3.94 -20.06 -4.99
N PRO A 679 5.11 -19.42 -4.75
CA PRO A 679 6.35 -19.72 -5.48
C PRO A 679 6.93 -21.10 -5.13
N THR A 680 6.34 -21.83 -4.19
CA THR A 680 6.69 -23.22 -3.88
C THR A 680 6.06 -24.21 -4.87
N GLU A 681 6.48 -25.46 -4.79
CA GLU A 681 5.87 -26.57 -5.53
C GLU A 681 4.46 -26.90 -5.07
N THR A 682 4.09 -26.46 -3.86
CA THR A 682 2.73 -26.63 -3.32
C THR A 682 1.74 -25.64 -3.91
N GLY A 683 2.22 -24.56 -4.54
CA GLY A 683 1.37 -23.64 -5.30
C GLY A 683 0.65 -24.37 -6.43
N VAL A 684 -0.67 -24.22 -6.51
CA VAL A 684 -1.52 -24.99 -7.44
C VAL A 684 -1.05 -24.86 -8.90
N LEU A 685 -0.65 -23.66 -9.32
CA LEU A 685 -0.18 -23.45 -10.69
C LEU A 685 1.21 -24.03 -10.92
N ASN A 686 2.11 -23.92 -9.95
CA ASN A 686 3.44 -24.52 -10.04
C ASN A 686 3.36 -26.05 -10.06
N ALA A 687 2.50 -26.65 -9.22
CA ALA A 687 2.25 -28.09 -9.22
C ALA A 687 1.78 -28.63 -10.59
N LEU A 688 1.07 -27.81 -11.37
CA LEU A 688 0.64 -28.14 -12.74
C LEU A 688 1.75 -27.89 -13.77
N VAL A 689 2.33 -26.69 -13.78
CA VAL A 689 3.35 -26.26 -14.77
C VAL A 689 4.61 -27.13 -14.70
N LEU A 690 5.02 -27.53 -13.50
CA LEU A 690 6.17 -28.42 -13.29
C LEU A 690 5.95 -29.84 -13.82
N ARG A 691 4.72 -30.24 -14.16
CA ARG A 691 4.42 -31.56 -14.74
C ARG A 691 4.30 -31.53 -16.26
N ILE A 692 4.21 -30.35 -16.87
CA ILE A 692 4.05 -30.19 -18.31
C ILE A 692 5.46 -30.15 -18.94
N PRO A 693 5.76 -31.02 -19.91
CA PRO A 693 7.02 -30.96 -20.65
C PRO A 693 7.15 -29.66 -21.46
N ALA A 694 8.37 -29.18 -21.69
CA ALA A 694 8.63 -27.98 -22.48
C ALA A 694 8.01 -28.05 -23.90
N GLY A 695 8.02 -29.23 -24.51
CA GLY A 695 7.36 -29.50 -25.79
C GLY A 695 5.85 -29.35 -25.73
N GLY A 696 5.21 -29.59 -24.59
CA GLY A 696 3.79 -29.36 -24.36
C GLY A 696 3.42 -27.87 -24.46
N PHE A 697 4.24 -26.99 -23.89
CA PHE A 697 4.06 -25.54 -24.01
C PHE A 697 4.26 -25.07 -25.46
N LEU A 698 5.28 -25.58 -26.16
CA LEU A 698 5.48 -25.25 -27.58
C LEU A 698 4.32 -25.73 -28.45
N LEU A 699 3.79 -26.93 -28.20
CA LEU A 699 2.63 -27.46 -28.91
C LEU A 699 1.41 -26.58 -28.65
N ALA A 700 1.16 -26.18 -27.41
CA ALA A 700 0.07 -25.26 -27.07
C ALA A 700 0.24 -23.91 -27.80
N GLY A 701 1.45 -23.35 -27.81
CA GLY A 701 1.78 -22.14 -28.57
C GLY A 701 1.53 -22.31 -30.08
N LEU A 702 1.94 -23.44 -30.67
CA LEU A 702 1.72 -23.74 -32.08
C LEU A 702 0.23 -23.88 -32.42
N VAL A 703 -0.55 -24.51 -31.54
CA VAL A 703 -2.01 -24.63 -31.69
C VAL A 703 -2.66 -23.24 -31.65
N LEU A 704 -2.29 -22.40 -30.69
CA LEU A 704 -2.80 -21.02 -30.61
C LEU A 704 -2.41 -20.19 -31.84
N PHE A 705 -1.17 -20.33 -32.31
CA PHE A 705 -0.71 -19.69 -33.54
C PHE A 705 -1.49 -20.21 -34.75
N ALA A 706 -1.72 -21.52 -34.87
CA ALA A 706 -2.45 -22.13 -35.97
C ALA A 706 -3.91 -21.65 -36.02
N ILE A 707 -4.58 -21.55 -34.86
CA ILE A 707 -5.94 -21.00 -34.75
C ILE A 707 -5.95 -19.53 -35.22
N ALA A 708 -5.02 -18.71 -34.73
CA ALA A 708 -4.90 -17.31 -35.12
C ALA A 708 -4.53 -17.14 -36.60
N ALA A 709 -3.71 -18.04 -37.14
CA ALA A 709 -3.29 -18.06 -38.54
C ALA A 709 -4.43 -18.49 -39.48
N GLN A 710 -5.24 -19.48 -39.08
CA GLN A 710 -6.44 -19.88 -39.82
C GLN A 710 -7.44 -18.72 -39.89
N PHE A 711 -7.66 -18.04 -38.77
CA PHE A 711 -8.50 -16.84 -38.72
C PHE A 711 -7.93 -15.71 -39.59
N GLY A 712 -6.61 -15.46 -39.48
CA GLY A 712 -5.90 -14.46 -40.29
C GLY A 712 -5.97 -14.74 -41.80
N ARG A 713 -5.79 -15.99 -42.22
CA ARG A 713 -5.90 -16.41 -43.63
C ARG A 713 -7.30 -16.11 -44.18
N ARG A 714 -8.34 -16.33 -43.38
CA ARG A 714 -9.72 -16.06 -43.78
C ARG A 714 -10.02 -14.57 -43.90
N LEU A 715 -9.47 -13.75 -43.00
CA LEU A 715 -9.56 -12.29 -43.10
C LEU A 715 -8.92 -11.77 -44.40
N ILE A 716 -7.84 -12.41 -44.88
CA ILE A 716 -7.22 -12.08 -46.18
C ILE A 716 -8.17 -12.40 -47.33
N HIS A 717 -8.85 -13.55 -47.30
CA HIS A 717 -9.84 -13.93 -48.32
C HIS A 717 -10.96 -12.89 -48.46
N HIS A 718 -11.33 -12.24 -47.36
CA HIS A 718 -12.35 -11.17 -47.34
C HIS A 718 -11.78 -9.75 -47.50
N HIS A 719 -10.57 -9.62 -48.03
CA HIS A 719 -9.87 -8.33 -48.25
C HIS A 719 -9.61 -7.49 -46.97
N LEU A 720 -9.77 -8.05 -45.77
CA LEU A 720 -9.52 -7.40 -44.48
C LEU A 720 -8.06 -7.57 -44.02
N ARG A 721 -7.12 -7.11 -44.86
CA ARG A 721 -5.66 -7.22 -44.64
C ARG A 721 -5.15 -6.70 -43.28
N PRO A 722 -5.59 -5.54 -42.74
CA PRO A 722 -5.05 -5.06 -41.45
C PRO A 722 -5.45 -5.93 -40.27
N LEU A 723 -6.67 -6.46 -40.27
CA LEU A 723 -7.16 -7.38 -39.24
C LEU A 723 -6.45 -8.74 -39.34
N ALA A 724 -6.16 -9.20 -40.56
CA ALA A 724 -5.38 -10.42 -40.76
C ALA A 724 -3.98 -10.29 -40.14
N LEU A 725 -3.29 -9.17 -40.41
CA LEU A 725 -1.96 -8.90 -39.86
C LEU A 725 -1.98 -8.85 -38.33
N LEU A 726 -3.01 -8.24 -37.75
CA LEU A 726 -3.24 -8.26 -36.29
C LEU A 726 -3.41 -9.69 -35.76
N SER A 727 -4.19 -10.52 -36.45
CA SER A 727 -4.40 -11.92 -36.05
C SER A 727 -3.09 -12.72 -36.05
N PHE A 728 -2.25 -12.56 -37.09
CA PHE A 728 -0.94 -13.18 -37.11
C PHE A 728 -0.02 -12.65 -36.01
N ALA A 729 -0.04 -11.34 -35.74
CA ALA A 729 0.73 -10.74 -34.65
C ALA A 729 0.31 -11.28 -33.27
N VAL A 730 -1.01 -11.41 -33.02
CA VAL A 730 -1.55 -12.01 -31.80
C VAL A 730 -1.15 -13.48 -31.69
N GLY A 731 -1.25 -14.24 -32.77
CA GLY A 731 -0.77 -15.63 -32.82
C GLY A 731 0.71 -15.74 -32.45
N SER A 732 1.56 -14.90 -33.04
CA SER A 732 2.99 -14.86 -32.76
C SER A 732 3.29 -14.47 -31.31
N ALA A 733 2.53 -13.52 -30.75
CA ALA A 733 2.66 -13.11 -29.35
C ALA A 733 2.26 -14.22 -28.37
N LEU A 734 1.17 -14.94 -28.65
CA LEU A 734 0.73 -16.09 -27.87
C LEU A 734 1.77 -17.22 -27.93
N PHE A 735 2.30 -17.52 -29.13
CA PHE A 735 3.39 -18.47 -29.30
C PHE A 735 4.61 -18.04 -28.49
N TYR A 736 5.01 -16.77 -28.57
CA TYR A 736 6.13 -16.24 -27.81
C TYR A 736 5.92 -16.34 -26.30
N THR A 737 4.69 -16.17 -25.81
CA THR A 737 4.37 -16.33 -24.38
C THR A 737 4.47 -17.79 -23.94
N CYS A 738 3.99 -18.73 -24.74
CA CYS A 738 4.19 -20.15 -24.44
C CYS A 738 5.68 -20.55 -24.50
N TYR A 739 6.40 -20.00 -25.48
CA TYR A 739 7.85 -20.18 -25.61
C TYR A 739 8.62 -19.58 -24.42
N SER A 740 8.24 -18.40 -23.94
CA SER A 740 8.94 -17.71 -22.85
C SER A 740 8.84 -18.48 -21.53
N VAL A 741 7.70 -19.14 -21.29
CA VAL A 741 7.52 -20.06 -20.15
C VAL A 741 8.40 -21.31 -20.31
N ALA A 742 8.48 -21.89 -21.51
CA ALA A 742 9.31 -23.07 -21.78
C ALA A 742 10.83 -22.77 -21.91
N ARG A 743 11.20 -21.48 -22.00
CA ARG A 743 12.56 -21.02 -22.28
C ARG A 743 13.63 -21.61 -21.33
N PRO A 744 13.41 -21.71 -20.01
CA PRO A 744 14.41 -22.25 -19.08
C PRO A 744 14.79 -23.70 -19.37
N ALA A 745 13.81 -24.54 -19.73
CA ALA A 745 14.05 -25.94 -20.11
C ALA A 745 14.72 -26.05 -21.50
N LEU A 746 14.35 -25.18 -22.45
CA LEU A 746 14.87 -25.22 -23.83
C LEU A 746 16.33 -24.72 -23.99
N HIS A 747 16.77 -23.80 -23.13
CA HIS A 747 18.11 -23.19 -23.20
C HIS A 747 19.22 -23.98 -22.49
N MET A 748 18.93 -25.18 -21.95
CA MET A 748 19.96 -26.05 -21.37
C MET A 748 20.88 -26.63 -22.47
N MET A 749 21.93 -25.89 -22.84
CA MET A 749 22.78 -26.18 -24.00
C MET A 749 23.49 -27.55 -23.94
N HIS A 750 23.61 -28.15 -22.74
CA HIS A 750 24.32 -29.41 -22.51
C HIS A 750 23.49 -30.68 -22.82
N VAL A 751 22.19 -30.54 -23.10
CA VAL A 751 21.26 -31.68 -23.31
C VAL A 751 20.86 -31.76 -24.80
N PRO A 752 20.64 -32.93 -25.41
CA PRO A 752 20.08 -33.04 -26.77
C PRO A 752 18.66 -32.43 -26.90
N LEU A 753 18.32 -31.87 -28.07
CA LEU A 753 17.05 -31.15 -28.30
C LEU A 753 15.80 -31.98 -27.97
N LEU A 754 15.78 -33.27 -28.32
CA LEU A 754 14.64 -34.16 -28.08
C LEU A 754 14.37 -34.33 -26.58
N GLU A 755 15.43 -34.49 -25.78
CA GLU A 755 15.33 -34.58 -24.32
C GLU A 755 14.89 -33.23 -23.73
N ARG A 756 15.37 -32.09 -24.25
CA ARG A 756 14.90 -30.75 -23.81
C ARG A 756 13.40 -30.56 -24.01
N LEU A 757 12.81 -31.13 -25.05
CA LEU A 757 11.37 -31.06 -25.30
C LEU A 757 10.55 -31.93 -24.33
N LEU A 758 11.14 -33.03 -23.85
CA LEU A 758 10.51 -33.94 -22.89
C LEU A 758 10.75 -33.54 -21.44
N MET A 759 11.75 -32.70 -21.18
CA MET A 759 12.04 -32.17 -19.85
C MET A 759 10.92 -31.26 -19.36
N THR A 760 10.56 -31.43 -18.09
CA THR A 760 9.71 -30.51 -17.36
C THR A 760 10.50 -29.30 -16.87
N MET A 761 9.79 -28.28 -16.40
CA MET A 761 10.44 -27.11 -15.82
C MET A 761 11.29 -27.49 -14.60
N PRO A 762 12.56 -27.03 -14.53
CA PRO A 762 13.49 -27.44 -13.48
C PRO A 762 13.22 -26.76 -12.13
N GLU A 763 12.44 -25.68 -12.13
CA GLU A 763 12.22 -24.81 -10.97
C GLU A 763 10.77 -24.26 -10.94
N PRO A 764 10.19 -24.08 -9.74
CA PRO A 764 8.91 -23.41 -9.58
C PRO A 764 8.94 -21.98 -10.12
N TYR A 765 7.85 -21.56 -10.76
CA TYR A 765 7.75 -20.24 -11.36
C TYR A 765 7.31 -19.20 -10.33
N ARG A 766 8.00 -18.05 -10.29
CA ARG A 766 7.75 -16.97 -9.31
C ARG A 766 6.79 -15.91 -9.86
N TRP A 767 5.51 -16.27 -9.99
CA TRP A 767 4.48 -15.51 -10.71
C TRP A 767 4.38 -14.03 -10.34
N LEU A 768 4.26 -13.73 -9.04
CA LEU A 768 4.10 -12.37 -8.51
C LEU A 768 5.44 -11.64 -8.29
N GLN A 769 6.55 -12.39 -8.35
CA GLN A 769 7.87 -11.85 -8.06
C GLN A 769 8.60 -11.39 -9.32
N ASN A 770 8.36 -12.08 -10.44
CA ASN A 770 9.04 -11.81 -11.69
C ASN A 770 8.42 -10.58 -12.38
N PRO A 771 9.19 -9.51 -12.65
CA PRO A 771 8.68 -8.30 -13.31
C PRO A 771 8.03 -8.52 -14.69
N ASP A 772 8.38 -9.62 -15.36
CA ASP A 772 7.86 -9.94 -16.70
C ASP A 772 6.44 -10.55 -16.62
N THR A 773 6.10 -11.24 -15.53
CA THR A 773 4.81 -11.94 -15.38
C THR A 773 3.90 -11.38 -14.30
N ALA A 774 4.43 -10.63 -13.34
CA ALA A 774 3.67 -10.15 -12.20
C ALA A 774 2.45 -9.33 -12.62
N MET A 775 2.58 -8.47 -13.64
CA MET A 775 1.46 -7.68 -14.17
C MET A 775 0.37 -8.58 -14.77
N PHE A 776 0.75 -9.62 -15.51
CA PHE A 776 -0.19 -10.58 -16.08
C PHE A 776 -0.90 -11.38 -14.98
N ALA A 777 -0.16 -11.84 -13.97
CA ALA A 777 -0.70 -12.55 -12.81
C ALA A 777 -1.67 -11.69 -11.99
N CYS A 778 -1.53 -10.36 -12.00
CA CYS A 778 -2.52 -9.47 -11.40
C CYS A 778 -3.83 -9.42 -12.21
N VAL A 779 -3.79 -9.47 -13.54
CA VAL A 779 -4.99 -9.35 -14.38
C VAL A 779 -5.78 -10.67 -14.45
N LEU A 780 -5.10 -11.81 -14.42
CA LEU A 780 -5.73 -13.13 -14.63
C LEU A 780 -6.91 -13.45 -13.67
N PRO A 781 -6.85 -13.16 -12.36
CA PRO A 781 -7.98 -13.34 -11.44
C PRO A 781 -9.24 -12.58 -11.88
N MET A 782 -9.06 -11.38 -12.45
CA MET A 782 -10.17 -10.56 -12.93
C MET A 782 -10.84 -11.16 -14.16
N VAL A 783 -10.07 -11.83 -15.02
CA VAL A 783 -10.62 -12.56 -16.17
C VAL A 783 -11.53 -13.67 -15.67
N TRP A 784 -11.04 -14.47 -14.73
CA TRP A 784 -11.80 -15.60 -14.20
C TRP A 784 -13.10 -15.16 -13.50
N ALA A 785 -13.06 -14.10 -12.70
CA ALA A 785 -14.25 -13.59 -12.01
C ALA A 785 -15.20 -12.80 -12.95
N GLY A 786 -14.66 -12.09 -13.95
CA GLY A 786 -15.41 -11.15 -14.78
C GLY A 786 -16.03 -11.75 -16.04
N VAL A 787 -15.48 -12.85 -16.58
CA VAL A 787 -15.91 -13.41 -17.87
C VAL A 787 -17.36 -13.88 -17.87
N GLY A 788 -17.82 -14.50 -16.79
CA GLY A 788 -19.21 -14.96 -16.66
C GLY A 788 -20.22 -13.82 -16.72
N PRO A 789 -20.21 -12.87 -15.77
CA PRO A 789 -21.15 -11.74 -15.79
C PRO A 789 -21.03 -10.88 -17.05
N GLY A 790 -19.80 -10.65 -17.53
CA GLY A 790 -19.57 -9.86 -18.73
C GLY A 790 -20.25 -10.45 -19.98
N CYS A 791 -20.40 -11.79 -20.04
CA CYS A 791 -21.02 -12.43 -21.21
C CYS A 791 -22.53 -12.21 -21.28
N LEU A 792 -23.20 -11.88 -20.16
CA LEU A 792 -24.66 -11.71 -20.10
C LEU A 792 -25.16 -10.60 -21.02
N ILE A 793 -24.45 -9.47 -21.03
CA ILE A 793 -24.85 -8.31 -21.83
C ILE A 793 -24.72 -8.64 -23.33
N TYR A 794 -23.66 -9.37 -23.71
CA TYR A 794 -23.48 -9.83 -25.08
C TYR A 794 -24.47 -10.93 -25.47
N LEU A 795 -24.75 -11.88 -24.59
CA LEU A 795 -25.72 -12.94 -24.82
C LEU A 795 -27.14 -12.38 -24.98
N ALA A 796 -27.50 -11.36 -24.20
CA ALA A 796 -28.78 -10.65 -24.33
C ALA A 796 -28.87 -9.92 -25.68
N ALA A 797 -27.80 -9.25 -26.10
CA ALA A 797 -27.76 -8.57 -27.40
C ALA A 797 -27.79 -9.55 -28.58
N LEU A 798 -27.10 -10.69 -28.47
CA LEU A 798 -27.09 -11.75 -29.49
C LEU A 798 -28.46 -12.38 -29.71
N LYS A 799 -29.28 -12.51 -28.66
CA LYS A 799 -30.68 -12.94 -28.77
C LYS A 799 -31.58 -11.96 -29.52
N GLY A 800 -31.15 -10.71 -29.70
CA GLY A 800 -31.86 -9.72 -30.49
C GLY A 800 -31.56 -9.81 -31.99
N VAL A 801 -30.62 -10.65 -32.41
CA VAL A 801 -30.30 -10.85 -33.84
C VAL A 801 -31.37 -11.77 -34.46
N PRO A 802 -32.07 -11.36 -35.53
CA PRO A 802 -33.06 -12.20 -36.19
C PRO A 802 -32.45 -13.50 -36.74
N ASP A 803 -33.13 -14.63 -36.52
CA ASP A 803 -32.66 -15.96 -36.97
C ASP A 803 -32.56 -16.05 -38.51
N GLU A 804 -33.40 -15.30 -39.24
CA GLU A 804 -33.41 -15.21 -40.70
C GLU A 804 -32.03 -14.83 -41.29
N LEU A 805 -31.26 -13.99 -40.59
CA LEU A 805 -29.91 -13.61 -41.03
C LEU A 805 -28.92 -14.78 -40.97
N TYR A 806 -29.07 -15.65 -39.96
CA TYR A 806 -28.22 -16.84 -39.83
C TYR A 806 -28.60 -17.91 -40.84
N GLU A 807 -29.90 -18.12 -41.08
CA GLU A 807 -30.41 -19.04 -42.10
C GLU A 807 -30.01 -18.62 -43.51
N ALA A 808 -30.15 -17.34 -43.85
CA ALA A 808 -29.71 -16.80 -45.14
C ALA A 808 -28.20 -17.02 -45.34
N ALA A 809 -27.39 -16.76 -44.30
CA ALA A 809 -25.97 -17.00 -44.35
C ALA A 809 -25.61 -18.49 -44.53
N ASP A 810 -26.35 -19.40 -43.89
CA ASP A 810 -26.20 -20.85 -44.12
C ASP A 810 -26.50 -21.24 -45.58
N MET A 811 -27.54 -20.65 -46.18
CA MET A 811 -27.85 -20.89 -47.60
C MET A 811 -26.75 -20.39 -48.54
N ASP A 812 -26.11 -19.28 -48.20
CA ASP A 812 -24.98 -18.71 -48.95
C ASP A 812 -23.65 -19.46 -48.70
N GLY A 813 -23.66 -20.53 -47.90
CA GLY A 813 -22.47 -21.31 -47.55
C GLY A 813 -21.52 -20.59 -46.58
N ALA A 814 -22.02 -19.57 -45.86
CA ALA A 814 -21.24 -18.83 -44.88
C ALA A 814 -20.85 -19.74 -43.71
N THR A 815 -19.56 -19.88 -43.46
CA THR A 815 -19.06 -20.75 -42.40
C THR A 815 -19.12 -20.03 -41.04
N PHE A 816 -19.00 -20.74 -39.92
CA PHE A 816 -19.16 -20.21 -38.57
C PHE A 816 -18.44 -18.88 -38.28
N SER A 817 -17.18 -18.73 -38.69
CA SER A 817 -16.47 -17.47 -38.44
C SER A 817 -16.83 -16.34 -39.43
N ASP A 818 -17.44 -16.64 -40.59
CA ASP A 818 -18.04 -15.60 -41.45
C ASP A 818 -19.27 -15.02 -40.74
N LYS A 819 -20.11 -15.87 -40.14
CA LYS A 819 -21.26 -15.40 -39.34
C LYS A 819 -20.81 -14.53 -38.17
N ILE A 820 -19.73 -14.90 -37.48
CA ILE A 820 -19.16 -14.07 -36.41
C ILE A 820 -18.72 -12.70 -36.95
N LEU A 821 -18.00 -12.67 -38.06
CA LEU A 821 -17.38 -11.45 -38.59
C LEU A 821 -18.37 -10.50 -39.27
N PHE A 822 -19.37 -11.04 -39.99
CA PHE A 822 -20.26 -10.27 -40.85
C PHE A 822 -21.68 -10.11 -40.31
N ILE A 823 -22.09 -10.91 -39.32
CA ILE A 823 -23.40 -10.78 -38.67
C ILE A 823 -23.20 -10.33 -37.22
N VAL A 824 -22.49 -11.12 -36.42
CA VAL A 824 -22.38 -10.89 -34.96
C VAL A 824 -21.65 -9.59 -34.63
N PHE A 825 -20.41 -9.42 -35.08
CA PHE A 825 -19.61 -8.23 -34.75
C PHE A 825 -20.26 -6.91 -35.24
N PRO A 826 -20.82 -6.83 -36.46
CA PRO A 826 -21.53 -5.63 -36.91
C PRO A 826 -22.77 -5.30 -36.07
N MET A 827 -23.56 -6.31 -35.70
CA MET A 827 -24.75 -6.12 -34.85
C MET A 827 -24.36 -5.71 -33.42
N LEU A 828 -23.28 -6.27 -32.88
CA LEU A 828 -22.78 -5.94 -31.54
C LEU A 828 -21.89 -4.69 -31.51
N LYS A 829 -21.58 -4.07 -32.65
CA LYS A 829 -20.58 -2.98 -32.77
C LYS A 829 -20.82 -1.84 -31.77
N VAL A 830 -22.07 -1.40 -31.60
CA VAL A 830 -22.42 -0.31 -30.69
C VAL A 830 -22.12 -0.71 -29.25
N LEU A 831 -22.57 -1.90 -28.84
CA LEU A 831 -22.35 -2.43 -27.51
C LEU A 831 -20.86 -2.67 -27.23
N LEU A 832 -20.12 -3.20 -28.21
CA LEU A 832 -18.68 -3.41 -28.12
C LEU A 832 -17.93 -2.10 -27.92
N ILE A 833 -18.27 -1.03 -28.65
CA ILE A 833 -17.64 0.28 -28.49
C ILE A 833 -17.91 0.86 -27.10
N ILE A 834 -19.16 0.80 -26.63
CA ILE A 834 -19.55 1.30 -25.31
C ILE A 834 -18.77 0.55 -24.21
N ASN A 835 -18.78 -0.78 -24.25
CA ASN A 835 -18.08 -1.60 -23.26
C ASN A 835 -16.57 -1.46 -23.34
N PHE A 836 -15.98 -1.39 -24.55
CA PHE A 836 -14.54 -1.20 -24.72
C PHE A 836 -14.05 0.05 -24.00
N VAL A 837 -14.79 1.15 -24.15
CA VAL A 837 -14.43 2.42 -23.50
C VAL A 837 -14.65 2.35 -21.99
N GLY A 838 -15.76 1.74 -21.55
CA GLY A 838 -16.01 1.52 -20.12
C GLY A 838 -14.89 0.71 -19.45
N VAL A 839 -14.45 -0.38 -20.08
CA VAL A 839 -13.33 -1.21 -19.60
C VAL A 839 -12.01 -0.44 -19.68
N PHE A 840 -11.75 0.31 -20.75
CA PHE A 840 -10.55 1.14 -20.86
C PHE A 840 -10.50 2.18 -19.75
N ILE A 841 -11.53 3.01 -19.55
CA ILE A 841 -11.53 4.03 -18.49
C ILE A 841 -11.46 3.36 -17.11
N GLY A 842 -12.24 2.29 -16.91
CA GLY A 842 -12.25 1.53 -15.67
C GLY A 842 -10.91 0.90 -15.31
N SER A 843 -10.11 0.45 -16.30
CA SER A 843 -8.80 -0.14 -16.04
C SER A 843 -7.76 0.86 -15.57
N TRP A 844 -7.94 2.16 -15.83
CA TRP A 844 -7.07 3.20 -15.25
C TRP A 844 -7.50 3.58 -13.83
N LEU A 845 -8.82 3.62 -13.55
CA LEU A 845 -9.39 4.10 -12.28
C LEU A 845 -9.52 3.03 -11.18
N HIS A 846 -9.56 1.74 -11.55
CA HIS A 846 -9.82 0.65 -10.61
C HIS A 846 -8.65 -0.35 -10.52
N ALA A 847 -7.49 0.00 -11.08
CA ALA A 847 -6.31 -0.87 -11.04
C ALA A 847 -5.70 -0.96 -9.63
N SER A 848 -5.78 0.12 -8.84
CA SER A 848 -5.12 0.18 -7.51
C SER A 848 -5.55 -0.94 -6.57
N GLY A 849 -6.86 -1.20 -6.43
CA GLY A 849 -7.37 -2.20 -5.51
C GLY A 849 -6.81 -3.61 -5.77
N ASN A 850 -6.69 -3.98 -7.04
CA ASN A 850 -6.17 -5.28 -7.45
C ASN A 850 -4.64 -5.37 -7.29
N ILE A 851 -3.91 -4.37 -7.78
CA ILE A 851 -2.45 -4.33 -7.68
C ILE A 851 -2.00 -4.26 -6.21
N LEU A 852 -2.68 -3.46 -5.38
CA LEU A 852 -2.39 -3.33 -3.95
C LEU A 852 -2.52 -4.67 -3.21
N ALA A 853 -3.57 -5.45 -3.50
CA ALA A 853 -3.80 -6.73 -2.84
C ALA A 853 -2.84 -7.84 -3.30
N MET A 854 -2.49 -7.84 -4.60
CA MET A 854 -1.68 -8.89 -5.21
C MET A 854 -0.18 -8.69 -4.98
N THR A 855 0.35 -7.52 -5.31
CA THR A 855 1.81 -7.23 -5.31
C THR A 855 2.20 -6.02 -4.46
N GLY A 856 1.25 -5.16 -4.07
CA GLY A 856 1.54 -3.89 -3.40
C GLY A 856 2.29 -2.88 -4.27
N GLY A 857 2.40 -3.12 -5.59
CA GLY A 857 3.22 -2.34 -6.53
C GLY A 857 4.63 -2.92 -6.78
N ALA A 858 5.01 -4.00 -6.09
CA ALA A 858 6.31 -4.65 -6.27
C ALA A 858 6.46 -5.29 -7.67
N ALA A 859 7.68 -5.70 -8.03
CA ALA A 859 7.98 -6.33 -9.33
C ALA A 859 7.51 -5.48 -10.54
N ASN A 860 7.68 -4.15 -10.46
CA ASN A 860 7.32 -3.20 -11.52
C ASN A 860 5.83 -3.26 -11.93
N THR A 861 4.94 -3.39 -10.94
CA THR A 861 3.48 -3.43 -11.14
C THR A 861 2.74 -2.18 -10.65
N GLU A 862 3.42 -1.24 -10.00
CA GLU A 862 2.80 0.00 -9.52
C GLU A 862 2.19 0.80 -10.67
N VAL A 863 0.87 1.03 -10.57
CA VAL A 863 0.04 1.79 -11.52
C VAL A 863 -0.19 3.22 -11.01
N ALA A 864 -0.49 4.15 -11.91
CA ALA A 864 -0.62 5.58 -11.65
C ALA A 864 -1.67 5.88 -10.57
N ASP A 865 -2.80 5.18 -10.58
CA ASP A 865 -3.85 5.30 -9.55
C ASP A 865 -3.36 4.87 -8.16
N LEU A 866 -2.60 3.76 -8.08
CA LEU A 866 -1.97 3.32 -6.83
C LEU A 866 -0.92 4.31 -6.34
N HIS A 867 -0.14 4.88 -7.27
CA HIS A 867 0.86 5.89 -6.95
C HIS A 867 0.22 7.16 -6.38
N ILE A 868 -0.87 7.65 -7.00
CA ILE A 868 -1.66 8.79 -6.49
C ILE A 868 -2.17 8.49 -5.07
N PHE A 869 -2.68 7.28 -4.84
CA PHE A 869 -3.14 6.84 -3.52
C PHE A 869 -2.01 6.90 -2.48
N TYR A 870 -0.82 6.37 -2.78
CA TYR A 870 0.33 6.45 -1.87
C TYR A 870 0.76 7.90 -1.62
N GLN A 871 0.86 8.74 -2.64
CA GLN A 871 1.21 10.15 -2.47
C GLN A 871 0.20 10.90 -1.59
N ALA A 872 -1.10 10.69 -1.80
CA ALA A 872 -2.14 11.39 -1.06
C ALA A 872 -2.28 10.89 0.38
N PHE A 873 -2.40 9.58 0.60
CA PHE A 873 -2.83 9.03 1.88
C PHE A 873 -1.69 8.44 2.72
N MET A 874 -0.58 8.03 2.10
CA MET A 874 0.57 7.48 2.82
C MET A 874 1.65 8.54 3.08
N PHE A 875 1.86 9.44 2.12
CA PHE A 875 2.88 10.51 2.23
C PHE A 875 2.30 11.90 2.49
N LEU A 876 0.96 12.04 2.51
CA LEU A 876 0.24 13.32 2.73
C LEU A 876 0.64 14.44 1.76
N ARG A 877 1.09 14.09 0.57
CA ARG A 877 1.45 15.01 -0.52
C ARG A 877 0.24 15.26 -1.41
N PHE A 878 -0.82 15.83 -0.83
CA PHE A 878 -2.09 16.07 -1.52
C PHE A 878 -1.96 16.99 -2.75
N GLY A 879 -1.12 18.03 -2.68
CA GLY A 879 -0.88 18.93 -3.81
C GLY A 879 -0.35 18.18 -5.04
N PRO A 880 0.83 17.51 -4.94
CA PRO A 880 1.36 16.67 -5.99
C PRO A 880 0.41 15.55 -6.43
N ALA A 881 -0.23 14.83 -5.49
CA ALA A 881 -1.16 13.74 -5.82
C ALA A 881 -2.37 14.23 -6.64
N THR A 882 -2.91 15.40 -6.29
CA THR A 882 -4.03 15.98 -7.04
C THR A 882 -3.59 16.50 -8.41
N ALA A 883 -2.37 17.04 -8.53
CA ALA A 883 -1.78 17.40 -9.82
C ALA A 883 -1.59 16.17 -10.73
N MET A 884 -1.11 15.05 -10.19
CA MET A 884 -1.04 13.75 -10.89
C MET A 884 -2.42 13.30 -11.37
N ALA A 885 -3.44 13.35 -10.51
CA ALA A 885 -4.82 12.99 -10.86
C ALA A 885 -5.39 13.87 -11.98
N TRP A 886 -5.11 15.19 -11.97
CA TRP A 886 -5.48 16.09 -13.06
C TRP A 886 -4.77 15.74 -14.37
N ILE A 887 -3.45 15.51 -14.34
CA ILE A 887 -2.69 15.11 -15.52
C ILE A 887 -3.27 13.82 -16.10
N LEU A 888 -3.52 12.81 -15.27
CA LEU A 888 -4.10 11.54 -15.68
C LEU A 888 -5.51 11.72 -16.28
N GLY A 889 -6.39 12.47 -15.61
CA GLY A 889 -7.73 12.76 -16.11
C GLY A 889 -7.70 13.45 -17.47
N LEU A 890 -6.80 14.41 -17.66
CA LEU A 890 -6.63 15.13 -18.91
C LEU A 890 -6.10 14.22 -20.05
N MET A 891 -5.22 13.27 -19.74
CA MET A 891 -4.77 12.25 -20.69
C MET A 891 -5.93 11.36 -21.16
N LEU A 892 -6.88 11.03 -20.27
CA LEU A 892 -8.01 10.15 -20.58
C LEU A 892 -9.17 10.89 -21.29
N ILE A 893 -9.37 12.18 -21.02
CA ILE A 893 -10.48 12.97 -21.61
C ILE A 893 -10.42 12.99 -23.14
N GLY A 894 -9.23 13.05 -23.74
CA GLY A 894 -9.09 13.02 -25.21
C GLY A 894 -9.71 11.77 -25.83
N PHE A 895 -9.55 10.62 -25.16
CA PHE A 895 -10.14 9.35 -25.57
C PHE A 895 -11.68 9.35 -25.39
N THR A 896 -12.18 9.86 -24.27
CA THR A 896 -13.63 9.98 -24.02
C THR A 896 -14.34 10.85 -25.05
N VAL A 897 -13.70 11.93 -25.50
CA VAL A 897 -14.32 12.76 -26.53
C VAL A 897 -14.28 12.09 -27.90
N TYR A 898 -13.18 11.42 -28.24
CA TYR A 898 -13.14 10.61 -29.46
C TYR A 898 -14.26 9.56 -29.47
N GLN A 899 -14.52 8.90 -28.34
CA GLN A 899 -15.67 8.01 -28.16
C GLN A 899 -17.01 8.72 -28.43
N LEU A 900 -17.26 9.88 -27.80
CA LEU A 900 -18.51 10.62 -27.98
C LEU A 900 -18.74 11.01 -29.44
N GLN A 901 -17.69 11.33 -30.20
CA GLN A 901 -17.78 11.59 -31.64
C GLN A 901 -18.10 10.35 -32.48
N ILE A 902 -17.65 9.16 -32.06
CA ILE A 902 -18.03 7.90 -32.71
C ILE A 902 -19.50 7.61 -32.41
N LEU A 903 -19.92 7.71 -31.15
CA LEU A 903 -21.30 7.44 -30.73
C LEU A 903 -22.29 8.42 -31.36
N SER A 904 -21.94 9.70 -31.52
CA SER A 904 -22.83 10.68 -32.14
C SER A 904 -23.11 10.41 -33.62
N LYS A 905 -22.26 9.60 -34.29
CA LYS A 905 -22.45 9.20 -35.69
C LYS A 905 -23.30 7.92 -35.83
N ILE A 906 -23.59 7.25 -34.72
CA ILE A 906 -24.39 6.04 -34.72
C ILE A 906 -25.84 6.48 -34.54
N GLU A 907 -26.59 6.55 -35.65
CA GLU A 907 -28.04 6.73 -35.59
C GLU A 907 -28.66 5.55 -34.82
N PHE A 908 -29.26 5.84 -33.68
CA PHE A 908 -30.20 4.90 -33.07
C PHE A 908 -31.41 4.82 -34.00
N ARG A 909 -31.40 3.87 -34.94
CA ARG A 909 -32.62 3.50 -35.65
C ARG A 909 -33.57 2.91 -34.62
N THR A 910 -34.40 3.76 -34.02
CA THR A 910 -35.65 3.32 -33.43
C THR A 910 -36.37 2.55 -34.52
N THR A 911 -36.66 1.29 -34.22
CA THR A 911 -37.44 0.36 -35.04
C THR A 911 -38.50 1.15 -35.79
N GLU A 912 -38.43 1.16 -37.12
CA GLU A 912 -39.42 1.82 -37.96
C GLU A 912 -40.82 1.43 -37.46
N GLU A 913 -41.63 2.44 -37.15
CA GLU A 913 -43.05 2.27 -36.92
C GLU A 913 -43.61 1.55 -38.14
N LYS A 914 -43.89 0.24 -37.99
CA LYS A 914 -44.76 -0.49 -38.92
C LYS A 914 -46.11 0.21 -38.88
N LYS A 915 -46.38 1.04 -39.89
CA LYS A 915 -47.72 1.47 -40.27
C LYS A 915 -48.42 0.36 -41.05
#